data_AF-A0A813J0C8-F1
#
_entry.id   AF-A0A813J0C8-F1
#
_cell.length_a   1.000
_cell.length_b   1.000
_cell.length_c   1.000
_cell.angle_alpha   90.00
_cell.angle_beta   90.00
_cell.angle_gamma   90.00
#
_symmetry.space_group_name_H-M   'P 1'
#
loop_
_entity.id
_entity.type
_entity.pdbx_description
1 polymer ?
#
loop_
_entity_poly.entity_id
_entity_poly.type
_entity_poly.pdbx_seq_one_letter_code
_entity_poly.pdbx_strand_id
1 'polypeptide(L)'
;MLASFALEQPVRLGPPKAFLAEALQKASGQPANTGSFLGSRAGRRARCSPREVGSNSDVRKLAQSSLILQQLLDLGRTPGEDEVSEILRVELDDWRRNPRRATVILSSLAKHKLPRTATYVLTAMMAKSVEANVFHYNAAISACEKGRQWQLAVGLLGSMPDMRVIPDEVSYNAAISACEKGGQWQLAMTLLNLMPEARVVPNKITFSAAITACSKDGQWRLALNLLSLMPEARVVPDEFTYSAAISACEKGGQWQLALNLLSLMPEASVVLDQITYSAAISACGKGGQWRLALNLLSSMPEAKVVPDKINYNAAISACEKGGQWQLALNLLSLMPEATVAPNEITYSAAISACEKGGQWQLALHLLSVMTKELRPDVIHYTAVMTACRRGGQWLRALELFNSMGRLRVDRNLVTYREAIGACETGLNWAVALDLLGESTQRANLELSGSTAFQAAVELCHACRHWAMALELITALLGRKVETCATLGVPYVHVVQAGSSLDCFKHVVLVLLLQQMVSETTEFTYVDTHAGRGVYDLTSQGAMRFQNFEDGLLKMDRWRAEGIDLPSPIAEYLAKQRGINRASDPSAALETYFGSPVLAQQWLRPQDRMLVFDVSPDIHAALETSARHFAPPNGPADVRVLQEESYNWLMQAPDDLLSGPGLVLIDPPYEPYSEYMAWNLVLLRRLRERWPTSCIAVWFPCFDAEQTTELYHCVRDLQLGAALVAELTVRGLGPERVPGSGMLLVNPPAQAAELLETVLPFLGSMLEQKEGSVQTSIRWISPLEKNGL
;
A
#
# COMPACT_ATOMS: atom_id res chain seq x y z
N MET A 1 -6.05 4.68 -37.47
CA MET A 1 -6.00 4.17 -36.09
C MET A 1 -5.58 5.24 -35.08
N LEU A 2 -4.45 5.95 -35.25
CA LEU A 2 -4.15 7.14 -34.41
C LEU A 2 -5.27 8.21 -34.50
N ALA A 3 -5.79 8.46 -35.70
CA ALA A 3 -6.95 9.34 -35.92
C ALA A 3 -8.29 8.78 -35.34
N SER A 4 -8.44 7.46 -35.16
CA SER A 4 -9.66 6.90 -34.56
C SER A 4 -9.65 6.98 -33.03
N PHE A 5 -8.46 6.96 -32.39
CA PHE A 5 -8.31 7.15 -30.95
C PHE A 5 -8.46 8.62 -30.52
N ALA A 6 -8.08 9.59 -31.36
CA ALA A 6 -8.26 11.01 -31.09
C ALA A 6 -9.73 11.43 -30.99
N LEU A 7 -10.65 10.64 -31.57
CA LEU A 7 -12.09 10.93 -31.63
C LEU A 7 -12.89 10.39 -30.44
N GLU A 8 -12.35 9.46 -29.64
CA GLU A 8 -13.20 8.73 -28.68
C GLU A 8 -13.49 9.45 -27.37
N GLN A 9 -12.62 10.33 -26.84
CA GLN A 9 -12.98 11.26 -25.74
C GLN A 9 -12.07 12.51 -25.68
N PRO A 10 -12.60 13.75 -25.83
CA PRO A 10 -11.85 14.94 -25.48
C PRO A 10 -11.70 14.99 -23.95
N VAL A 11 -10.48 14.79 -23.44
CA VAL A 11 -10.17 15.11 -22.04
C VAL A 11 -10.39 16.61 -21.86
N ARG A 12 -11.51 16.99 -21.23
CA ARG A 12 -11.82 18.37 -20.89
C ARG A 12 -10.82 18.86 -19.85
N LEU A 13 -9.70 19.41 -20.30
CA LEU A 13 -8.90 20.31 -19.48
C LEU A 13 -9.75 21.57 -19.26
N GLY A 14 -9.97 21.95 -18.00
CA GLY A 14 -10.67 23.20 -17.65
C GLY A 14 -10.01 24.43 -18.30
N PRO A 15 -10.66 25.60 -18.27
CA PRO A 15 -10.17 26.79 -18.98
C PRO A 15 -8.71 27.12 -18.61
N PRO A 16 -7.78 27.26 -19.59
CA PRO A 16 -6.34 27.39 -19.37
C PRO A 16 -5.95 28.49 -18.36
N LYS A 17 -6.73 29.57 -18.31
CA LYS A 17 -6.48 30.75 -17.46
C LYS A 17 -6.73 30.50 -15.97
N ALA A 18 -7.68 29.64 -15.60
CA ALA A 18 -7.97 29.35 -14.20
C ALA A 18 -6.87 28.49 -13.56
N PHE A 19 -6.35 27.51 -14.31
CA PHE A 19 -5.27 26.64 -13.85
C PHE A 19 -3.92 27.37 -13.79
N LEU A 20 -3.64 28.27 -14.74
CA LEU A 20 -2.44 29.11 -14.69
C LEU A 20 -2.49 30.06 -13.49
N ALA A 21 -3.66 30.67 -13.21
CA ALA A 21 -3.86 31.52 -12.04
C ALA A 21 -3.68 30.72 -10.72
N GLU A 22 -4.26 29.52 -10.61
CA GLU A 22 -4.12 28.66 -9.44
C GLU A 22 -2.67 28.14 -9.26
N ALA A 23 -1.97 27.82 -10.35
CA ALA A 23 -0.57 27.42 -10.33
C ALA A 23 0.38 28.58 -9.98
N LEU A 24 0.10 29.79 -10.47
CA LEU A 24 0.79 31.02 -10.06
C LEU A 24 0.48 31.36 -8.60
N GLN A 25 -0.74 31.10 -8.11
CA GLN A 25 -1.15 31.33 -6.72
C GLN A 25 -0.51 30.32 -5.75
N LYS A 26 -0.36 29.05 -6.16
CA LYS A 26 0.43 28.03 -5.45
C LYS A 26 1.94 28.31 -5.50
N ALA A 27 2.43 28.93 -6.58
CA ALA A 27 3.82 29.37 -6.70
C ALA A 27 4.12 30.64 -5.88
N SER A 28 3.12 31.49 -5.61
CA SER A 28 3.23 32.71 -4.80
C SER A 28 3.13 32.50 -3.29
N GLY A 29 3.38 31.28 -2.79
CA GLY A 29 3.36 30.93 -1.38
C GLY A 29 4.50 31.51 -0.54
N GLN A 30 4.90 32.77 -0.77
CA GLN A 30 5.59 33.71 0.14
C GLN A 30 5.29 35.15 -0.34
N PRO A 31 5.16 36.14 0.57
CA PRO A 31 4.23 37.25 0.41
C PRO A 31 4.64 38.27 -0.64
N ALA A 32 3.68 38.65 -1.49
CA ALA A 32 3.76 39.83 -2.32
C ALA A 32 3.75 41.09 -1.45
N ASN A 33 4.81 41.90 -1.56
CA ASN A 33 4.79 43.30 -1.18
C ASN A 33 5.07 44.12 -2.45
N THR A 34 4.07 44.27 -3.30
CA THR A 34 4.14 45.14 -4.49
C THR A 34 3.11 46.26 -4.35
N GLY A 35 3.58 47.38 -3.81
CA GLY A 35 2.86 48.64 -3.80
C GLY A 35 2.70 49.20 -5.21
N SER A 36 1.47 49.60 -5.52
CA SER A 36 1.05 50.34 -6.70
C SER A 36 1.86 51.62 -6.91
N PHE A 37 2.31 51.91 -8.14
CA PHE A 37 2.55 53.30 -8.57
C PHE A 37 2.24 53.48 -10.06
N LEU A 38 1.06 54.08 -10.31
CA LEU A 38 0.75 54.79 -11.54
C LEU A 38 1.56 56.10 -11.58
N GLY A 39 2.23 56.37 -12.69
CA GLY A 39 2.93 57.64 -12.92
C GLY A 39 3.25 57.84 -14.41
N SER A 40 2.50 58.73 -15.05
CA SER A 40 2.64 59.14 -16.46
C SER A 40 3.99 59.78 -16.81
N ARG A 41 4.51 59.57 -18.03
CA ARG A 41 4.84 60.63 -19.02
C ARG A 41 5.48 60.08 -20.30
N ALA A 42 5.33 60.87 -21.35
CA ALA A 42 5.54 60.55 -22.77
C ALA A 42 6.89 60.99 -23.35
N GLY A 43 7.23 60.41 -24.52
CA GLY A 43 8.22 60.89 -25.51
C GLY A 43 9.63 60.30 -25.35
N ARG A 44 10.41 59.94 -26.38
CA ARG A 44 10.40 60.17 -27.83
C ARG A 44 11.21 59.04 -28.52
N ARG A 45 10.91 58.78 -29.80
CA ARG A 45 11.71 57.94 -30.72
C ARG A 45 13.09 58.55 -31.00
N ALA A 46 14.14 57.73 -31.09
CA ALA A 46 15.35 58.05 -31.85
C ALA A 46 15.97 56.79 -32.47
N ARG A 47 16.43 56.93 -33.72
CA ARG A 47 16.87 55.89 -34.66
C ARG A 47 18.34 55.51 -34.42
N CYS A 48 18.69 54.26 -34.73
CA CYS A 48 20.07 53.80 -34.88
C CYS A 48 20.68 54.20 -36.23
N SER A 49 22.01 54.42 -36.24
CA SER A 49 22.89 54.15 -37.37
C SER A 49 24.28 53.68 -36.87
N PRO A 50 25.04 52.90 -37.67
CA PRO A 50 26.16 52.08 -37.18
C PRO A 50 27.54 52.70 -37.44
N ARG A 51 28.55 52.34 -36.63
CA ARG A 51 29.94 52.07 -37.08
C ARG A 51 30.87 51.53 -35.98
N GLU A 52 31.78 50.67 -36.42
CA GLU A 52 32.80 49.91 -35.72
C GLU A 52 34.02 50.74 -35.29
N VAL A 53 34.75 50.29 -34.25
CA VAL A 53 36.14 49.73 -34.28
C VAL A 53 36.70 49.76 -32.85
N GLY A 54 37.27 48.62 -32.43
CA GLY A 54 37.69 48.30 -31.07
C GLY A 54 38.78 49.21 -30.50
N SER A 55 38.63 49.50 -29.20
CA SER A 55 39.57 50.30 -28.41
C SER A 55 40.07 49.50 -27.20
N ASN A 56 41.21 49.90 -26.63
CA ASN A 56 41.80 49.35 -25.39
C ASN A 56 40.82 49.35 -24.18
N SER A 57 39.66 50.02 -24.30
CA SER A 57 38.58 49.97 -23.33
C SER A 57 37.76 48.68 -23.37
N ASP A 58 37.69 47.99 -24.51
CA ASP A 58 36.90 46.76 -24.67
C ASP A 58 37.56 45.55 -23.99
N VAL A 59 38.89 45.50 -23.97
CA VAL A 59 39.68 44.45 -23.27
C VAL A 59 39.55 44.55 -21.75
N ARG A 60 39.63 45.77 -21.18
CA ARG A 60 39.38 46.00 -19.75
C ARG A 60 37.95 45.65 -19.34
N LYS A 61 36.97 45.99 -20.19
CA LYS A 61 35.55 45.73 -19.93
C LYS A 61 35.18 44.23 -20.05
N LEU A 62 35.88 43.45 -20.88
CA LEU A 62 35.76 41.99 -20.95
C LEU A 62 36.32 41.30 -19.69
N ALA A 63 37.48 41.76 -19.19
CA ALA A 63 38.05 41.27 -17.93
C ALA A 63 37.15 41.55 -16.73
N GLN A 64 36.51 42.73 -16.70
CA GLN A 64 35.54 43.11 -15.68
C GLN A 64 34.31 42.18 -15.70
N SER A 65 33.72 41.92 -16.88
CA SER A 65 32.59 40.99 -17.04
C SER A 65 32.91 39.56 -16.54
N SER A 66 34.17 39.13 -16.66
CA SER A 66 34.66 37.85 -16.13
C SER A 66 34.74 37.84 -14.60
N LEU A 67 35.15 38.95 -13.98
CA LEU A 67 35.27 39.07 -12.52
C LEU A 67 33.88 39.02 -11.85
N ILE A 68 32.90 39.74 -12.40
CA ILE A 68 31.53 39.75 -11.86
C ILE A 68 30.86 38.41 -12.03
N LEU A 69 31.06 37.75 -13.18
CA LEU A 69 30.57 36.40 -13.36
C LEU A 69 31.13 35.48 -12.28
N GLN A 70 32.42 35.58 -11.96
CA GLN A 70 33.04 34.77 -10.92
C GLN A 70 32.47 35.06 -9.53
N GLN A 71 32.28 36.34 -9.18
CA GLN A 71 31.61 36.74 -7.93
C GLN A 71 30.18 36.20 -7.81
N LEU A 72 29.41 36.19 -8.92
CA LEU A 72 28.06 35.61 -8.95
C LEU A 72 28.06 34.08 -8.86
N LEU A 73 29.10 33.41 -9.34
CA LEU A 73 29.26 31.96 -9.21
C LEU A 73 29.64 31.57 -7.77
N ASP A 74 30.43 32.40 -7.08
CA ASP A 74 30.88 32.16 -5.71
C ASP A 74 29.74 32.21 -4.67
N LEU A 75 28.62 32.88 -4.99
CA LEU A 75 27.41 32.88 -4.15
C LEU A 75 26.70 31.51 -4.05
N GLY A 76 27.05 30.56 -4.92
CA GLY A 76 26.47 29.22 -4.90
C GLY A 76 24.99 29.17 -5.32
N ARG A 77 24.25 28.16 -4.83
CA ARG A 77 22.90 27.82 -5.33
C ARG A 77 21.76 28.60 -4.67
N THR A 78 22.01 29.25 -3.54
CA THR A 78 21.00 29.95 -2.73
C THR A 78 21.49 31.35 -2.32
N PRO A 79 21.71 32.26 -3.28
CA PRO A 79 22.12 33.63 -2.98
C PRO A 79 20.99 34.43 -2.32
N GLY A 80 21.33 35.47 -1.57
CA GLY A 80 20.40 36.54 -1.19
C GLY A 80 20.16 37.52 -2.35
N GLU A 81 18.96 38.11 -2.43
CA GLU A 81 18.64 39.12 -3.47
C GLU A 81 19.48 40.40 -3.30
N ASP A 82 19.73 40.80 -2.06
CA ASP A 82 20.55 41.99 -1.72
C ASP A 82 22.02 41.79 -2.09
N GLU A 83 22.55 40.57 -1.92
CA GLU A 83 23.94 40.22 -2.26
C GLU A 83 24.19 40.32 -3.76
N VAL A 84 23.24 39.79 -4.57
CA VAL A 84 23.30 39.89 -6.03
C VAL A 84 23.16 41.34 -6.48
N SER A 85 22.28 42.11 -5.84
CA SER A 85 22.07 43.53 -6.15
C SER A 85 23.30 44.39 -5.84
N GLU A 86 24.03 44.09 -4.76
CA GLU A 86 25.25 44.81 -4.39
C GLU A 86 26.39 44.51 -5.37
N ILE A 87 26.59 43.25 -5.77
CA ILE A 87 27.59 42.86 -6.78
C ILE A 87 27.32 43.55 -8.12
N LEU A 88 26.05 43.69 -8.50
CA LEU A 88 25.64 44.29 -9.77
C LEU A 88 25.56 45.82 -9.73
N ARG A 89 25.69 46.46 -8.57
CA ARG A 89 25.41 47.90 -8.36
C ARG A 89 26.13 48.82 -9.36
N VAL A 90 27.41 48.55 -9.63
CA VAL A 90 28.26 49.34 -10.53
C VAL A 90 28.00 49.01 -12.01
N GLU A 91 27.56 47.80 -12.30
CA GLU A 91 27.44 47.26 -13.66
C GLU A 91 26.09 47.54 -14.30
N LEU A 92 25.04 47.70 -13.48
CA LEU A 92 23.70 48.03 -13.96
C LEU A 92 23.68 49.36 -14.74
N ASP A 93 24.49 50.33 -14.33
CA ASP A 93 24.68 51.61 -15.06
C ASP A 93 25.35 51.40 -16.42
N ASP A 94 26.28 50.45 -16.51
CA ASP A 94 26.98 50.06 -17.74
C ASP A 94 26.07 49.25 -18.67
N TRP A 95 25.24 48.36 -18.14
CA TRP A 95 24.28 47.55 -18.90
C TRP A 95 23.15 48.40 -19.48
N ARG A 96 22.82 49.51 -18.83
CA ARG A 96 21.91 50.53 -19.39
C ARG A 96 22.41 51.07 -20.73
N ARG A 97 23.73 51.12 -20.94
CA ARG A 97 24.36 51.54 -22.20
C ARG A 97 24.58 50.38 -23.17
N ASN A 98 24.78 49.16 -22.68
CA ASN A 98 24.99 47.97 -23.50
C ASN A 98 24.32 46.70 -22.91
N PRO A 99 23.04 46.43 -23.24
CA PRO A 99 22.29 45.31 -22.66
C PRO A 99 22.82 43.92 -23.07
N ARG A 100 23.61 43.81 -24.15
CA ARG A 100 24.18 42.50 -24.58
C ARG A 100 25.07 41.84 -23.52
N ARG A 101 25.67 42.63 -22.63
CA ARG A 101 26.52 42.12 -21.55
C ARG A 101 25.71 41.34 -20.51
N ALA A 102 24.51 41.81 -20.20
CA ALA A 102 23.58 41.10 -19.33
C ALA A 102 23.22 39.73 -19.92
N THR A 103 23.04 39.63 -21.24
CA THR A 103 22.77 38.36 -21.92
C THR A 103 23.93 37.35 -21.79
N VAL A 104 25.18 37.81 -21.87
CA VAL A 104 26.36 36.93 -21.69
C VAL A 104 26.43 36.38 -20.27
N ILE A 105 26.17 37.22 -19.26
CA ILE A 105 26.19 36.80 -17.87
C ILE A 105 25.02 35.83 -17.59
N LEU A 106 23.80 36.16 -18.01
CA LEU A 106 22.64 35.28 -17.85
C LEU A 106 22.79 33.93 -18.57
N SER A 107 23.33 33.93 -19.80
CA SER A 107 23.60 32.68 -20.53
C SER A 107 24.70 31.84 -19.88
N SER A 108 25.68 32.48 -19.24
CA SER A 108 26.69 31.79 -18.43
C SER A 108 26.08 31.17 -17.16
N LEU A 109 25.25 31.92 -16.43
CA LEU A 109 24.51 31.40 -15.27
C LEU A 109 23.61 30.21 -15.64
N ALA A 110 23.02 30.22 -16.84
CA ALA A 110 22.30 29.07 -17.37
C ALA A 110 23.20 27.83 -17.54
N LYS A 111 24.43 27.98 -18.04
CA LYS A 111 25.40 26.88 -18.15
C LYS A 111 25.78 26.32 -16.77
N HIS A 112 25.90 27.17 -15.75
CA HIS A 112 26.21 26.79 -14.38
C HIS A 112 25.01 26.31 -13.56
N LYS A 113 23.80 26.29 -14.13
CA LYS A 113 22.56 25.80 -13.49
C LYS A 113 22.19 26.60 -12.23
N LEU A 114 22.35 27.92 -12.27
CA LEU A 114 22.06 28.85 -11.16
C LEU A 114 20.79 29.69 -11.43
N PRO A 115 19.59 29.13 -11.18
CA PRO A 115 18.32 29.77 -11.55
C PRO A 115 17.96 30.96 -10.68
N ARG A 116 18.23 30.90 -9.36
CA ARG A 116 17.93 31.99 -8.42
C ARG A 116 18.79 33.23 -8.66
N THR A 117 20.08 33.04 -8.91
CA THR A 117 20.97 34.14 -9.29
C THR A 117 20.51 34.78 -10.60
N ALA A 118 20.11 33.99 -11.59
CA ALA A 118 19.60 34.51 -12.86
C ALA A 118 18.28 35.30 -12.72
N THR A 119 17.37 34.87 -11.82
CA THR A 119 16.15 35.64 -11.52
C THR A 119 16.46 36.95 -10.82
N TYR A 120 17.37 36.96 -9.84
CA TYR A 120 17.75 38.19 -9.13
C TYR A 120 18.52 39.18 -10.02
N VAL A 121 19.32 38.69 -10.96
CA VAL A 121 19.93 39.54 -11.98
C VAL A 121 18.85 40.27 -12.80
N LEU A 122 17.75 39.58 -13.16
CA LEU A 122 16.62 40.22 -13.85
C LEU A 122 15.87 41.21 -12.96
N THR A 123 15.63 40.91 -11.67
CA THR A 123 14.96 41.85 -10.76
C THR A 123 15.80 43.11 -10.54
N ALA A 124 17.13 42.96 -10.39
CA ALA A 124 18.06 44.07 -10.27
C ALA A 124 18.10 44.95 -11.55
N MET A 125 18.07 44.34 -12.74
CA MET A 125 17.94 45.07 -14.01
C MET A 125 16.66 45.92 -14.06
N MET A 126 15.53 45.36 -13.61
CA MET A 126 14.26 46.08 -13.58
C MET A 126 14.26 47.23 -12.56
N ALA A 127 14.78 46.99 -11.34
CA ALA A 127 14.86 47.99 -10.28
C ALA A 127 15.68 49.24 -10.67
N LYS A 128 16.69 49.09 -11.54
CA LYS A 128 17.52 50.19 -12.06
C LYS A 128 17.09 50.69 -13.44
N SER A 129 15.90 50.32 -13.93
CA SER A 129 15.37 50.75 -15.22
C SER A 129 16.27 50.40 -16.42
N VAL A 130 16.92 49.22 -16.38
CA VAL A 130 17.62 48.64 -17.53
C VAL A 130 16.59 47.86 -18.36
N GLU A 131 16.54 48.12 -19.67
CA GLU A 131 15.53 47.52 -20.56
C GLU A 131 15.82 46.02 -20.78
N ALA A 132 15.01 45.16 -20.17
CA ALA A 132 15.09 43.72 -20.34
C ALA A 132 14.34 43.29 -21.63
N ASN A 133 15.06 42.77 -22.61
CA ASN A 133 14.48 42.16 -23.81
C ASN A 133 14.25 40.63 -23.67
N VAL A 134 13.63 40.03 -24.70
CA VAL A 134 13.30 38.60 -24.80
C VAL A 134 14.51 37.68 -24.56
N PHE A 135 15.71 38.05 -25.01
CA PHE A 135 16.92 37.23 -24.84
C PHE A 135 17.35 37.08 -23.38
N HIS A 136 17.15 38.10 -22.55
CA HIS A 136 17.47 38.02 -21.11
C HIS A 136 16.51 37.07 -20.40
N TYR A 137 15.21 37.16 -20.70
CA TYR A 137 14.20 36.25 -20.17
C TYR A 137 14.46 34.81 -20.63
N ASN A 138 14.75 34.58 -21.92
CA ASN A 138 15.05 33.24 -22.44
C ASN A 138 16.28 32.62 -21.75
N ALA A 139 17.32 33.40 -21.50
CA ALA A 139 18.51 32.93 -20.79
C ALA A 139 18.21 32.58 -19.33
N ALA A 140 17.41 33.39 -18.62
CA ALA A 140 17.02 33.11 -17.24
C ALA A 140 16.05 31.92 -17.12
N ILE A 141 15.08 31.79 -18.03
CA ILE A 141 14.19 30.62 -18.11
C ILE A 141 15.00 29.36 -18.40
N SER A 142 16.00 29.41 -19.29
CA SER A 142 16.90 28.26 -19.53
C SER A 142 17.79 27.94 -18.31
N ALA A 143 18.15 28.93 -17.49
CA ALA A 143 18.80 28.67 -16.20
C ALA A 143 17.87 27.92 -15.24
N CYS A 144 16.58 28.30 -15.19
CA CYS A 144 15.52 27.61 -14.45
C CYS A 144 15.30 26.17 -14.93
N GLU A 145 15.24 25.97 -16.25
CA GLU A 145 15.16 24.67 -16.91
C GLU A 145 16.32 23.75 -16.50
N LYS A 146 17.57 24.24 -16.59
CA LYS A 146 18.77 23.46 -16.22
C LYS A 146 18.94 23.26 -14.71
N GLY A 147 18.42 24.20 -13.92
CA GLY A 147 18.36 24.14 -12.46
C GLY A 147 17.19 23.33 -11.89
N ARG A 148 16.31 22.78 -12.74
CA ARG A 148 15.08 22.04 -12.36
C ARG A 148 14.11 22.85 -11.47
N GLN A 149 14.08 24.17 -11.62
CA GLN A 149 13.19 25.08 -10.89
C GLN A 149 12.07 25.57 -11.80
N TRP A 150 11.08 24.71 -12.06
CA TRP A 150 10.00 24.98 -13.00
C TRP A 150 9.11 26.15 -12.56
N GLN A 151 8.96 26.37 -11.25
CA GLN A 151 8.15 27.45 -10.67
C GLN A 151 8.68 28.82 -11.10
N LEU A 152 10.00 29.00 -11.02
CA LEU A 152 10.67 30.23 -11.45
C LEU A 152 10.57 30.41 -12.97
N ALA A 153 10.69 29.33 -13.75
CA ALA A 153 10.54 29.38 -15.21
C ALA A 153 9.15 29.87 -15.64
N VAL A 154 8.09 29.33 -15.04
CA VAL A 154 6.69 29.70 -15.34
C VAL A 154 6.39 31.12 -14.84
N GLY A 155 6.87 31.48 -13.66
CA GLY A 155 6.73 32.84 -13.12
C GLY A 155 7.41 33.90 -14.00
N LEU A 156 8.63 33.63 -14.48
CA LEU A 156 9.33 34.51 -15.42
C LEU A 156 8.57 34.66 -16.73
N LEU A 157 8.09 33.57 -17.32
CA LEU A 157 7.28 33.62 -18.55
C LEU A 157 5.99 34.43 -18.36
N GLY A 158 5.31 34.25 -17.22
CA GLY A 158 4.09 34.98 -16.86
C GLY A 158 4.33 36.48 -16.64
N SER A 159 5.52 36.89 -16.19
CA SER A 159 5.88 38.29 -15.97
C SER A 159 6.26 39.07 -17.23
N MET A 160 6.56 38.38 -18.34
CA MET A 160 7.01 39.04 -19.58
C MET A 160 5.99 40.04 -20.15
N PRO A 161 4.67 39.73 -20.23
CA PRO A 161 3.66 40.67 -20.74
C PRO A 161 3.50 41.92 -19.86
N ASP A 162 3.57 41.78 -18.53
CA ASP A 162 3.49 42.90 -17.58
C ASP A 162 4.67 43.87 -17.78
N MET A 163 5.82 43.33 -18.17
CA MET A 163 7.04 44.08 -18.50
C MET A 163 7.09 44.54 -19.97
N ARG A 164 5.99 44.38 -20.73
CA ARG A 164 5.87 44.73 -22.16
C ARG A 164 6.84 43.97 -23.08
N VAL A 165 7.29 42.80 -22.66
CA VAL A 165 8.12 41.88 -23.45
C VAL A 165 7.21 40.78 -24.01
N ILE A 166 7.22 40.59 -25.33
CA ILE A 166 6.40 39.56 -25.98
C ILE A 166 7.17 38.22 -25.90
N PRO A 167 6.63 37.18 -25.23
CA PRO A 167 7.25 35.86 -25.24
C PRO A 167 7.33 35.29 -26.66
N ASP A 168 8.47 34.68 -26.99
CA ASP A 168 8.67 34.02 -28.26
C ASP A 168 8.64 32.49 -28.11
N GLU A 169 8.82 31.79 -29.23
CA GLU A 169 8.90 30.33 -29.28
C GLU A 169 9.95 29.76 -28.32
N VAL A 170 11.09 30.45 -28.17
CA VAL A 170 12.19 30.03 -27.29
C VAL A 170 11.79 30.19 -25.82
N SER A 171 11.07 31.25 -25.46
CA SER A 171 10.52 31.46 -24.11
C SER A 171 9.61 30.30 -23.69
N TYR A 172 8.65 29.95 -24.55
CA TYR A 172 7.71 28.86 -24.29
C TYR A 172 8.41 27.49 -24.26
N ASN A 173 9.32 27.21 -25.20
CA ASN A 173 10.07 25.96 -25.24
C ASN A 173 10.90 25.74 -23.97
N ALA A 174 11.60 26.77 -23.49
CA ALA A 174 12.40 26.69 -22.29
C ALA A 174 11.52 26.48 -21.04
N ALA A 175 10.35 27.12 -20.95
CA ALA A 175 9.42 26.94 -19.85
C ALA A 175 8.75 25.55 -19.85
N ILE A 176 8.35 25.04 -21.02
CA ILE A 176 7.79 23.69 -21.18
C ILE A 176 8.84 22.63 -20.84
N SER A 177 10.09 22.80 -21.29
CA SER A 177 11.19 21.88 -20.90
C SER A 177 11.54 21.98 -19.41
N ALA A 178 11.39 23.14 -18.78
CA ALA A 178 11.50 23.27 -17.33
C ALA A 178 10.41 22.46 -16.62
N CYS A 179 9.16 22.51 -17.10
CA CYS A 179 8.05 21.70 -16.59
C CYS A 179 8.31 20.19 -16.79
N GLU A 180 8.83 19.79 -17.95
CA GLU A 180 9.25 18.42 -18.27
C GLU A 180 10.33 17.89 -17.32
N LYS A 181 11.28 18.72 -16.91
CA LYS A 181 12.31 18.37 -15.91
C LYS A 181 11.78 18.42 -14.47
N GLY A 182 10.73 19.20 -14.22
CA GLY A 182 10.02 19.31 -12.95
C GLY A 182 8.89 18.30 -12.74
N GLY A 183 8.61 17.44 -13.74
CA GLY A 183 7.52 16.45 -13.68
C GLY A 183 6.11 17.06 -13.76
N GLN A 184 5.96 18.31 -14.18
CA GLN A 184 4.68 19.03 -14.22
C GLN A 184 4.04 18.97 -15.61
N TRP A 185 3.51 17.81 -15.99
CA TRP A 185 2.94 17.63 -17.34
C TRP A 185 1.67 18.47 -17.57
N GLN A 186 0.83 18.69 -16.55
CA GLN A 186 -0.37 19.51 -16.68
C GLN A 186 0.00 20.95 -17.07
N LEU A 187 1.04 21.50 -16.44
CA LEU A 187 1.54 22.84 -16.75
C LEU A 187 2.14 22.89 -18.15
N ALA A 188 2.92 21.88 -18.55
CA ALA A 188 3.44 21.77 -19.92
C ALA A 188 2.29 21.80 -20.96
N MET A 189 1.19 21.09 -20.70
CA MET A 189 0.00 21.11 -21.55
C MET A 189 -0.70 22.47 -21.58
N THR A 190 -0.85 23.12 -20.43
CA THR A 190 -1.46 24.46 -20.38
C THR A 190 -0.64 25.48 -21.17
N LEU A 191 0.68 25.44 -21.05
CA LEU A 191 1.58 26.34 -21.79
C LEU A 191 1.51 26.09 -23.29
N LEU A 192 1.48 24.82 -23.72
CA LEU A 192 1.32 24.45 -25.14
C LEU A 192 0.01 25.01 -25.72
N ASN A 193 -1.10 24.90 -24.98
CA ASN A 193 -2.41 25.41 -25.40
C ASN A 193 -2.49 26.94 -25.42
N LEU A 194 -1.66 27.63 -24.64
CA LEU A 194 -1.59 29.10 -24.62
C LEU A 194 -0.78 29.68 -25.79
N MET A 195 0.11 28.91 -26.42
CA MET A 195 0.94 29.40 -27.52
C MET A 195 0.11 29.92 -28.71
N PRO A 196 -0.93 29.21 -29.20
CA PRO A 196 -1.81 29.75 -30.25
C PRO A 196 -2.54 31.04 -29.85
N GLU A 197 -3.01 31.14 -28.59
CA GLU A 197 -3.64 32.36 -28.07
C GLU A 197 -2.65 33.55 -28.05
N ALA A 198 -1.38 33.27 -27.73
CA ALA A 198 -0.28 34.22 -27.76
C ALA A 198 0.27 34.49 -29.19
N ARG A 199 -0.33 33.90 -30.24
CA ARG A 199 0.12 33.96 -31.64
C ARG A 199 1.55 33.43 -31.87
N VAL A 200 1.98 32.49 -31.03
CA VAL A 200 3.25 31.77 -31.17
C VAL A 200 2.95 30.37 -31.72
N VAL A 201 3.66 29.96 -32.78
CA VAL A 201 3.44 28.65 -33.40
C VAL A 201 4.28 27.60 -32.66
N PRO A 202 3.66 26.54 -32.09
CA PRO A 202 4.41 25.43 -31.51
C PRO A 202 5.30 24.76 -32.57
N ASN A 203 6.54 24.47 -32.21
CA ASN A 203 7.47 23.79 -33.09
C ASN A 203 7.71 22.35 -32.60
N LYS A 204 8.60 21.66 -33.31
CA LYS A 204 9.06 20.32 -32.96
C LYS A 204 9.52 20.21 -31.50
N ILE A 205 10.36 21.13 -31.03
CA ILE A 205 10.89 21.14 -29.66
C ILE A 205 9.76 21.26 -28.64
N THR A 206 8.76 22.11 -28.90
CA THR A 206 7.59 22.29 -28.04
C THR A 206 6.83 20.98 -27.85
N PHE A 207 6.51 20.31 -28.95
CA PHE A 207 5.76 19.05 -28.92
C PHE A 207 6.58 17.93 -28.28
N SER A 208 7.87 17.77 -28.62
CA SER A 208 8.72 16.75 -28.02
C SER A 208 8.85 16.92 -26.50
N ALA A 209 8.99 18.16 -26.01
CA ALA A 209 9.06 18.45 -24.58
C ALA A 209 7.73 18.15 -23.86
N ALA A 210 6.59 18.51 -24.46
CA ALA A 210 5.27 18.20 -23.90
C ALA A 210 4.99 16.68 -23.88
N ILE A 211 5.34 15.96 -24.94
CA ILE A 211 5.22 14.49 -25.03
C ILE A 211 6.12 13.83 -23.98
N THR A 212 7.36 14.32 -23.82
CA THR A 212 8.30 13.80 -22.81
C THR A 212 7.81 14.06 -21.38
N ALA A 213 7.19 15.22 -21.12
CA ALA A 213 6.57 15.52 -19.83
C ALA A 213 5.42 14.54 -19.53
N CYS A 214 4.54 14.28 -20.51
CA CYS A 214 3.47 13.28 -20.39
C CYS A 214 4.02 11.86 -20.19
N SER A 215 5.08 11.50 -20.92
CA SER A 215 5.78 10.23 -20.81
C SER A 215 6.37 10.03 -19.40
N LYS A 216 6.95 11.05 -18.79
CA LYS A 216 7.51 10.98 -17.43
C LYS A 216 6.49 10.58 -16.38
N ASP A 217 5.26 11.07 -16.49
CA ASP A 217 4.16 10.81 -15.56
C ASP A 217 3.25 9.63 -15.99
N GLY A 218 3.60 8.90 -17.06
CA GLY A 218 2.83 7.74 -17.52
C GLY A 218 1.53 8.09 -18.27
N GLN A 219 1.33 9.34 -18.67
CA GLN A 219 0.15 9.83 -19.41
C GLN A 219 0.22 9.48 -20.90
N TRP A 220 0.24 8.17 -21.21
CA TRP A 220 0.44 7.66 -22.56
C TRP A 220 -0.63 8.13 -23.56
N ARG A 221 -1.89 8.26 -23.15
CA ARG A 221 -2.99 8.72 -24.03
C ARG A 221 -2.75 10.13 -24.55
N LEU A 222 -2.32 11.03 -23.68
CA LEU A 222 -2.03 12.42 -24.04
C LEU A 222 -0.79 12.50 -24.92
N ALA A 223 0.26 11.72 -24.63
CA ALA A 223 1.45 11.64 -25.47
C ALA A 223 1.12 11.21 -26.91
N LEU A 224 0.24 10.20 -27.08
CA LEU A 224 -0.19 9.76 -28.41
C LEU A 224 -1.10 10.76 -29.13
N ASN A 225 -1.98 11.42 -28.39
CA ASN A 225 -2.82 12.49 -28.95
C ASN A 225 -1.94 13.63 -29.48
N LEU A 226 -0.97 14.10 -28.68
CA LEU A 226 -0.01 15.12 -29.12
C LEU A 226 0.77 14.69 -30.36
N LEU A 227 1.25 13.45 -30.43
CA LEU A 227 1.93 12.92 -31.61
C LEU A 227 1.02 12.96 -32.85
N SER A 228 -0.27 12.64 -32.69
CA SER A 228 -1.24 12.68 -33.79
C SER A 228 -1.63 14.09 -34.25
N LEU A 229 -1.50 15.10 -33.38
CA LEU A 229 -1.77 16.51 -33.69
C LEU A 229 -0.62 17.18 -34.44
N MET A 230 0.61 16.64 -34.37
CA MET A 230 1.78 17.26 -35.01
C MET A 230 1.63 17.43 -36.53
N PRO A 231 1.16 16.42 -37.30
CA PRO A 231 0.89 16.60 -38.73
C PRO A 231 -0.17 17.66 -39.03
N GLU A 232 -1.23 17.76 -38.23
CA GLU A 232 -2.27 18.79 -38.37
C GLU A 232 -1.69 20.20 -38.12
N ALA A 233 -0.76 20.31 -37.16
CA ALA A 233 0.02 21.51 -36.90
C ALA A 233 1.15 21.76 -37.92
N ARG A 234 1.28 20.93 -38.97
CA ARG A 234 2.35 20.96 -39.98
C ARG A 234 3.77 20.81 -39.40
N VAL A 235 3.89 20.10 -38.27
CA VAL A 235 5.15 19.74 -37.63
C VAL A 235 5.44 18.27 -37.89
N VAL A 236 6.61 17.96 -38.43
CA VAL A 236 7.02 16.56 -38.70
C VAL A 236 7.64 15.97 -37.43
N PRO A 237 7.08 14.87 -36.88
CA PRO A 237 7.70 14.15 -35.78
C PRO A 237 9.06 13.58 -36.15
N ASP A 238 9.98 13.54 -35.19
CA ASP A 238 11.30 12.96 -35.37
C ASP A 238 11.56 11.78 -34.43
N GLU A 239 12.77 11.24 -34.49
CA GLU A 239 13.29 10.18 -33.63
C GLU A 239 13.00 10.45 -32.14
N PHE A 240 13.33 11.65 -31.63
CA PHE A 240 13.09 12.00 -30.24
C PHE A 240 11.60 11.99 -29.87
N THR A 241 10.74 12.48 -30.75
CA THR A 241 9.29 12.54 -30.53
C THR A 241 8.68 11.14 -30.49
N TYR A 242 9.05 10.27 -31.45
CA TYR A 242 8.60 8.87 -31.45
C TYR A 242 9.13 8.10 -30.24
N SER A 243 10.41 8.28 -29.90
CA SER A 243 11.03 7.67 -28.71
C SER A 243 10.28 8.04 -27.44
N ALA A 244 9.97 9.32 -27.23
CA ALA A 244 9.22 9.79 -26.07
C ALA A 244 7.80 9.20 -26.01
N ALA A 245 7.12 9.07 -27.16
CA ALA A 245 5.81 8.44 -27.26
C ALA A 245 5.85 6.93 -26.98
N ILE A 246 6.86 6.21 -27.49
CA ILE A 246 7.08 4.78 -27.19
C ILE A 246 7.38 4.58 -25.70
N SER A 247 8.22 5.42 -25.10
CA SER A 247 8.45 5.40 -23.64
C SER A 247 7.19 5.72 -22.84
N ALA A 248 6.28 6.54 -23.37
CA ALA A 248 5.00 6.79 -22.72
C ALA A 248 4.13 5.52 -22.74
N CYS A 249 4.05 4.83 -23.89
CA CYS A 249 3.38 3.54 -24.02
C CYS A 249 3.99 2.48 -23.09
N GLU A 250 5.32 2.43 -22.97
CA GLU A 250 6.06 1.54 -22.09
C GLU A 250 5.65 1.72 -20.61
N LYS A 251 5.51 2.97 -20.15
CA LYS A 251 5.06 3.27 -18.79
C LYS A 251 3.57 3.05 -18.60
N GLY A 252 2.77 3.25 -19.65
CA GLY A 252 1.34 2.95 -19.68
C GLY A 252 0.99 1.47 -19.86
N GLY A 253 1.98 0.59 -19.96
CA GLY A 253 1.79 -0.85 -20.19
C GLY A 253 1.21 -1.21 -21.58
N GLN A 254 1.20 -0.26 -22.52
CA GLN A 254 0.58 -0.41 -23.85
C GLN A 254 1.58 -0.95 -24.88
N TRP A 255 1.99 -2.21 -24.72
CA TRP A 255 3.03 -2.81 -25.56
C TRP A 255 2.65 -2.93 -27.04
N GLN A 256 1.37 -3.16 -27.37
CA GLN A 256 0.92 -3.21 -28.77
C GLN A 256 1.11 -1.86 -29.46
N LEU A 257 0.76 -0.77 -28.76
CA LEU A 257 0.90 0.58 -29.29
C LEU A 257 2.37 0.96 -29.44
N ALA A 258 3.23 0.55 -28.49
CA ALA A 258 4.68 0.74 -28.60
C ALA A 258 5.26 0.07 -29.86
N LEU A 259 4.86 -1.18 -30.15
CA LEU A 259 5.30 -1.90 -31.35
C LEU A 259 4.78 -1.27 -32.64
N ASN A 260 3.51 -0.87 -32.66
CA ASN A 260 2.92 -0.20 -33.82
C ASN A 260 3.62 1.13 -34.12
N LEU A 261 4.00 1.90 -33.10
CA LEU A 261 4.77 3.13 -33.30
C LEU A 261 6.18 2.84 -33.83
N LEU A 262 6.84 1.80 -33.31
CA LEU A 262 8.15 1.37 -33.79
C LEU A 262 8.10 0.98 -35.28
N SER A 263 7.05 0.26 -35.72
CA SER A 263 6.89 -0.13 -37.13
C SER A 263 6.54 1.05 -38.05
N LEU A 264 5.92 2.12 -37.52
CA LEU A 264 5.60 3.33 -38.28
C LEU A 264 6.82 4.23 -38.53
N MET A 265 7.87 4.13 -37.71
CA MET A 265 9.05 5.00 -37.86
C MET A 265 9.74 4.87 -39.23
N PRO A 266 10.03 3.65 -39.75
CA PRO A 266 10.58 3.49 -41.09
C PRO A 266 9.66 4.02 -42.20
N GLU A 267 8.33 3.83 -42.07
CA GLU A 267 7.34 4.36 -43.02
C GLU A 267 7.33 5.89 -43.03
N ALA A 268 7.55 6.51 -41.88
CA ALA A 268 7.70 7.95 -41.71
C ALA A 268 9.10 8.47 -42.06
N SER A 269 9.99 7.65 -42.64
CA SER A 269 11.40 7.97 -42.93
C SER A 269 12.24 8.40 -41.71
N VAL A 270 11.84 7.95 -40.51
CA VAL A 270 12.57 8.19 -39.25
C VAL A 270 13.43 6.98 -38.92
N VAL A 271 14.71 7.22 -38.64
CA VAL A 271 15.68 6.16 -38.30
C VAL A 271 15.39 5.63 -36.90
N LEU A 272 15.43 4.31 -36.76
CA LEU A 272 15.36 3.63 -35.47
C LEU A 272 16.73 3.71 -34.78
N ASP A 273 16.71 3.94 -33.47
CA ASP A 273 17.91 4.09 -32.64
C ASP A 273 17.88 3.14 -31.43
N GLN A 274 18.95 3.14 -30.64
CA GLN A 274 19.05 2.28 -29.46
C GLN A 274 17.95 2.59 -28.43
N ILE A 275 17.56 3.87 -28.29
CA ILE A 275 16.59 4.30 -27.28
C ILE A 275 15.20 3.78 -27.65
N THR A 276 14.76 3.93 -28.90
CA THR A 276 13.44 3.46 -29.40
C THR A 276 13.29 1.95 -29.28
N TYR A 277 14.33 1.20 -29.66
CA TYR A 277 14.36 -0.25 -29.43
C TYR A 277 14.31 -0.61 -27.94
N SER A 278 15.07 0.07 -27.07
CA SER A 278 15.07 -0.23 -25.64
C SER A 278 13.68 -0.02 -25.00
N ALA A 279 12.99 1.06 -25.38
CA ALA A 279 11.66 1.37 -24.89
C ALA A 279 10.63 0.34 -25.38
N ALA A 280 10.72 -0.09 -26.64
CA ALA A 280 9.85 -1.13 -27.20
C ALA A 280 10.07 -2.51 -26.55
N ILE A 281 11.34 -2.91 -26.35
CA ILE A 281 11.71 -4.16 -25.66
C ILE A 281 11.19 -4.13 -24.20
N SER A 282 11.40 -3.02 -23.49
CA SER A 282 10.90 -2.84 -22.12
C SER A 282 9.37 -2.89 -22.06
N ALA A 283 8.68 -2.28 -23.03
CA ALA A 283 7.23 -2.31 -23.13
C ALA A 283 6.71 -3.74 -23.31
N CYS A 284 7.34 -4.53 -24.20
CA CYS A 284 7.03 -5.94 -24.38
C CYS A 284 7.25 -6.73 -23.08
N GLY A 285 8.36 -6.48 -22.37
CA GLY A 285 8.66 -7.12 -21.09
C GLY A 285 7.60 -6.81 -20.01
N LYS A 286 7.15 -5.55 -19.91
CA LYS A 286 6.06 -5.16 -19.00
C LYS A 286 4.70 -5.76 -19.42
N GLY A 287 4.48 -5.95 -20.71
CA GLY A 287 3.30 -6.63 -21.26
C GLY A 287 3.34 -8.16 -21.18
N GLY A 288 4.37 -8.75 -20.57
CA GLY A 288 4.55 -10.21 -20.49
C GLY A 288 4.96 -10.88 -21.80
N GLN A 289 5.24 -10.11 -22.86
CA GLN A 289 5.56 -10.59 -24.20
C GLN A 289 7.07 -10.80 -24.40
N TRP A 290 7.67 -11.66 -23.58
CA TRP A 290 9.12 -11.90 -23.59
C TRP A 290 9.65 -12.40 -24.96
N ARG A 291 8.85 -13.17 -25.71
CA ARG A 291 9.22 -13.63 -27.06
C ARG A 291 9.40 -12.48 -28.04
N LEU A 292 8.49 -11.52 -28.01
CA LEU A 292 8.57 -10.32 -28.85
C LEU A 292 9.76 -9.46 -28.45
N ALA A 293 10.03 -9.32 -27.14
CA ALA A 293 11.21 -8.61 -26.64
C ALA A 293 12.53 -9.20 -27.17
N LEU A 294 12.65 -10.54 -27.21
CA LEU A 294 13.81 -11.22 -27.77
C LEU A 294 13.93 -11.05 -29.29
N ASN A 295 12.81 -11.19 -30.00
CA ASN A 295 12.78 -11.01 -31.46
C ASN A 295 13.20 -9.59 -31.86
N LEU A 296 12.78 -8.58 -31.09
CA LEU A 296 13.20 -7.19 -31.31
C LEU A 296 14.70 -7.04 -31.12
N LEU A 297 15.27 -7.57 -30.04
CA LEU A 297 16.72 -7.53 -29.78
C LEU A 297 17.49 -8.19 -30.93
N SER A 298 17.05 -9.34 -31.42
CA SER A 298 17.69 -10.03 -32.55
C SER A 298 17.53 -9.32 -33.89
N SER A 299 16.50 -8.49 -34.06
CA SER A 299 16.25 -7.73 -35.30
C SER A 299 17.08 -6.44 -35.40
N MET A 300 17.68 -5.96 -34.29
CA MET A 300 18.44 -4.70 -34.29
C MET A 300 19.62 -4.69 -35.29
N PRO A 301 20.43 -5.76 -35.42
CA PRO A 301 21.50 -5.81 -36.41
C PRO A 301 21.00 -5.73 -37.85
N GLU A 302 19.82 -6.30 -38.16
CA GLU A 302 19.18 -6.20 -39.48
C GLU A 302 18.78 -4.75 -39.79
N ALA A 303 18.37 -4.01 -38.76
CA ALA A 303 18.10 -2.57 -38.83
C ALA A 303 19.38 -1.70 -38.76
N LYS A 304 20.58 -2.30 -38.77
CA LYS A 304 21.89 -1.63 -38.63
C LYS A 304 22.07 -0.87 -37.31
N VAL A 305 21.33 -1.26 -36.26
CA VAL A 305 21.47 -0.72 -34.91
C VAL A 305 22.23 -1.74 -34.06
N VAL A 306 23.34 -1.34 -33.46
CA VAL A 306 24.11 -2.22 -32.57
C VAL A 306 23.45 -2.23 -31.18
N PRO A 307 23.03 -3.39 -30.64
CA PRO A 307 22.49 -3.48 -29.28
C PRO A 307 23.50 -3.00 -28.24
N ASP A 308 23.03 -2.21 -27.28
CA ASP A 308 23.82 -1.73 -26.16
C ASP A 308 23.44 -2.43 -24.84
N LYS A 309 24.05 -1.98 -23.74
CA LYS A 309 23.76 -2.49 -22.38
C LYS A 309 22.28 -2.34 -22.00
N ILE A 310 21.63 -1.26 -22.43
CA ILE A 310 20.24 -0.96 -22.09
C ILE A 310 19.32 -1.94 -22.82
N ASN A 311 19.59 -2.25 -24.09
CA ASN A 311 18.81 -3.22 -24.86
C ASN A 311 18.89 -4.64 -24.25
N TYR A 312 20.09 -5.11 -23.91
CA TYR A 312 20.27 -6.40 -23.23
C TYR A 312 19.59 -6.43 -21.86
N ASN A 313 19.73 -5.38 -21.05
CA ASN A 313 19.08 -5.31 -19.74
C ASN A 313 17.55 -5.37 -19.85
N ALA A 314 16.96 -4.68 -20.83
CA ALA A 314 15.53 -4.71 -21.08
C ALA A 314 15.06 -6.11 -21.50
N ALA A 315 15.83 -6.81 -22.34
CA ALA A 315 15.52 -8.17 -22.78
C ALA A 315 15.66 -9.21 -21.64
N ILE A 316 16.72 -9.12 -20.83
CA ILE A 316 16.91 -9.97 -19.64
C ILE A 316 15.76 -9.73 -18.65
N SER A 317 15.37 -8.48 -18.41
CA SER A 317 14.22 -8.14 -17.56
C SER A 317 12.89 -8.66 -18.13
N ALA A 318 12.76 -8.72 -19.46
CA ALA A 318 11.59 -9.32 -20.10
C ALA A 318 11.54 -10.85 -19.88
N CYS A 319 12.67 -11.54 -19.99
CA CYS A 319 12.81 -12.96 -19.66
C CYS A 319 12.50 -13.23 -18.18
N GLU A 320 13.02 -12.40 -17.28
CA GLU A 320 12.74 -12.44 -15.83
C GLU A 320 11.23 -12.38 -15.54
N LYS A 321 10.52 -11.41 -16.14
CA LYS A 321 9.06 -11.28 -16.01
C LYS A 321 8.29 -12.42 -16.67
N GLY A 322 8.83 -13.00 -17.74
CA GLY A 322 8.27 -14.17 -18.42
C GLY A 322 8.60 -15.52 -17.77
N GLY A 323 9.31 -15.53 -16.64
CA GLY A 323 9.76 -16.74 -15.94
C GLY A 323 10.80 -17.57 -16.71
N GLN A 324 11.42 -17.01 -17.75
CA GLN A 324 12.37 -17.70 -18.63
C GLN A 324 13.82 -17.51 -18.16
N TRP A 325 14.15 -18.06 -17.00
CA TRP A 325 15.46 -17.88 -16.38
C TRP A 325 16.61 -18.42 -17.24
N GLN A 326 16.43 -19.52 -17.97
CA GLN A 326 17.46 -20.08 -18.85
C GLN A 326 17.84 -19.10 -19.96
N LEU A 327 16.84 -18.43 -20.56
CA LEU A 327 17.07 -17.45 -21.61
C LEU A 327 17.71 -16.17 -21.05
N ALA A 328 17.34 -15.76 -19.84
CA ALA A 328 18.00 -14.64 -19.16
C ALA A 328 19.51 -14.89 -18.96
N LEU A 329 19.89 -16.10 -18.55
CA LEU A 329 21.30 -16.48 -18.37
C LEU A 329 22.04 -16.62 -19.71
N ASN A 330 21.39 -17.16 -20.73
CA ASN A 330 21.96 -17.26 -22.07
C ASN A 330 22.28 -15.85 -22.62
N LEU A 331 21.33 -14.90 -22.50
CA LEU A 331 21.57 -13.51 -22.88
C LEU A 331 22.75 -12.89 -22.11
N LEU A 332 22.85 -13.12 -20.81
CA LEU A 332 23.97 -12.65 -20.00
C LEU A 332 25.32 -13.21 -20.51
N SER A 333 25.37 -14.49 -20.91
CA SER A 333 26.59 -15.10 -21.47
C SER A 333 26.95 -14.60 -22.87
N LEU A 334 25.97 -14.14 -23.66
CA LEU A 334 26.19 -13.59 -25.00
C LEU A 334 26.72 -12.14 -24.98
N MET A 335 26.52 -11.41 -23.88
CA MET A 335 26.94 -10.00 -23.78
C MET A 335 28.46 -9.80 -23.99
N PRO A 336 29.36 -10.58 -23.36
CA PRO A 336 30.80 -10.50 -23.63
C PRO A 336 31.17 -10.81 -25.09
N GLU A 337 30.50 -11.77 -25.73
CA GLU A 337 30.71 -12.11 -27.14
C GLU A 337 30.31 -10.95 -28.06
N ALA A 338 29.26 -10.21 -27.68
CA ALA A 338 28.84 -8.98 -28.34
C ALA A 338 29.69 -7.75 -27.97
N THR A 339 30.80 -7.92 -27.23
CA THR A 339 31.67 -6.84 -26.71
C THR A 339 30.97 -5.85 -25.77
N VAL A 340 29.85 -6.27 -25.16
CA VAL A 340 29.06 -5.48 -24.21
C VAL A 340 29.31 -6.00 -22.79
N ALA A 341 29.95 -5.20 -21.93
CA ALA A 341 30.19 -5.60 -20.54
C ALA A 341 28.89 -5.51 -19.69
N PRO A 342 28.49 -6.58 -18.99
CA PRO A 342 27.40 -6.55 -17.99
C PRO A 342 27.63 -5.49 -16.91
N ASN A 343 26.55 -4.94 -16.36
CA ASN A 343 26.59 -4.02 -15.23
C ASN A 343 25.69 -4.49 -14.07
N GLU A 344 25.60 -3.68 -13.02
CA GLU A 344 24.77 -3.96 -11.84
C GLU A 344 23.31 -4.29 -12.22
N ILE A 345 22.72 -3.53 -13.14
CA ILE A 345 21.34 -3.76 -13.60
C ILE A 345 21.22 -5.11 -14.32
N THR A 346 22.22 -5.49 -15.13
CA THR A 346 22.25 -6.78 -15.83
C THR A 346 22.24 -7.94 -14.83
N TYR A 347 23.12 -7.90 -13.84
CA TYR A 347 23.23 -8.96 -12.82
C TYR A 347 21.98 -9.01 -11.93
N SER A 348 21.43 -7.85 -11.54
CA SER A 348 20.19 -7.77 -10.76
C SER A 348 19.03 -8.49 -11.46
N ALA A 349 18.80 -8.21 -12.75
CA ALA A 349 17.74 -8.85 -13.53
C ALA A 349 17.99 -10.36 -13.71
N ALA A 350 19.24 -10.78 -13.96
CA ALA A 350 19.59 -12.19 -14.09
C ALA A 350 19.43 -12.97 -12.76
N ILE A 351 19.83 -12.38 -11.63
CA ILE A 351 19.66 -12.96 -10.30
C ILE A 351 18.18 -13.07 -9.95
N SER A 352 17.36 -12.04 -10.21
CA SER A 352 15.92 -12.11 -9.98
C SER A 352 15.24 -13.15 -10.89
N ALA A 353 15.73 -13.34 -12.12
CA ALA A 353 15.24 -14.41 -12.98
C ALA A 353 15.53 -15.79 -12.37
N CYS A 354 16.73 -16.01 -11.82
CA CYS A 354 17.06 -17.23 -11.08
C CYS A 354 16.20 -17.43 -9.84
N GLU A 355 15.93 -16.36 -9.08
CA GLU A 355 15.05 -16.35 -7.90
C GLU A 355 13.62 -16.79 -8.25
N LYS A 356 13.05 -16.26 -9.33
CA LYS A 356 11.73 -16.66 -9.84
C LYS A 356 11.71 -18.07 -10.42
N GLY A 357 12.84 -18.50 -10.99
CA GLY A 357 13.04 -19.86 -11.50
C GLY A 357 13.37 -20.92 -10.45
N GLY A 358 13.48 -20.54 -9.16
CA GLY A 358 13.86 -21.42 -8.06
C GLY A 358 15.33 -21.91 -8.12
N GLN A 359 16.17 -21.31 -8.95
CA GLN A 359 17.55 -21.73 -9.20
C GLN A 359 18.54 -21.04 -8.25
N TRP A 360 18.46 -21.38 -6.96
CA TRP A 360 19.27 -20.73 -5.92
C TRP A 360 20.78 -20.95 -6.08
N GLN A 361 21.22 -22.09 -6.63
CA GLN A 361 22.65 -22.35 -6.89
C GLN A 361 23.21 -21.38 -7.94
N LEU A 362 22.43 -21.12 -8.99
CA LEU A 362 22.83 -20.20 -10.06
C LEU A 362 22.80 -18.75 -9.55
N ALA A 363 21.81 -18.38 -8.74
CA ALA A 363 21.78 -17.06 -8.10
C ALA A 363 23.04 -16.79 -7.24
N LEU A 364 23.46 -17.77 -6.42
CA LEU A 364 24.71 -17.69 -5.65
C LEU A 364 25.95 -17.60 -6.55
N HIS A 365 25.99 -18.39 -7.62
CA HIS A 365 27.10 -18.36 -8.56
C HIS A 365 27.22 -16.98 -9.23
N LEU A 366 26.10 -16.40 -9.70
CA LEU A 366 26.08 -15.06 -10.29
C LEU A 366 26.54 -13.98 -9.33
N LEU A 367 26.13 -14.03 -8.06
CA LEU A 367 26.62 -13.11 -7.04
C LEU A 367 28.14 -13.25 -6.87
N SER A 368 28.67 -14.47 -6.84
CA SER A 368 30.11 -14.72 -6.73
C SER A 368 30.89 -14.20 -7.95
N VAL A 369 30.33 -14.29 -9.15
CA VAL A 369 30.92 -13.73 -10.37
C VAL A 369 30.89 -12.21 -10.30
N MET A 370 29.73 -11.62 -9.96
CA MET A 370 29.57 -10.18 -9.82
C MET A 370 30.57 -9.59 -8.82
N THR A 371 30.79 -10.23 -7.65
CA THR A 371 31.74 -9.73 -6.64
C THR A 371 33.19 -9.61 -7.11
N LYS A 372 33.58 -10.28 -8.21
CA LYS A 372 34.93 -10.18 -8.77
C LYS A 372 35.16 -8.89 -9.54
N GLU A 373 34.11 -8.34 -10.15
CA GLU A 373 34.21 -7.22 -11.09
C GLU A 373 33.42 -5.97 -10.64
N LEU A 374 32.38 -6.16 -9.83
CA LEU A 374 31.44 -5.13 -9.38
C LEU A 374 31.22 -5.24 -7.87
N ARG A 375 30.69 -4.18 -7.25
CA ARG A 375 30.28 -4.18 -5.85
C ARG A 375 28.77 -4.44 -5.76
N PRO A 376 28.32 -5.61 -5.27
CA PRO A 376 26.90 -5.86 -5.11
C PRO A 376 26.33 -4.97 -4.00
N ASP A 377 25.16 -4.40 -4.27
CA ASP A 377 24.38 -3.64 -3.31
C ASP A 377 23.36 -4.54 -2.58
N VAL A 378 22.53 -3.89 -1.76
CA VAL A 378 21.46 -4.53 -0.97
C VAL A 378 20.49 -5.33 -1.83
N ILE A 379 20.19 -4.87 -3.06
CA ILE A 379 19.21 -5.50 -3.96
C ILE A 379 19.72 -6.87 -4.40
N HIS A 380 21.00 -6.98 -4.75
CA HIS A 380 21.61 -8.23 -5.20
C HIS A 380 21.62 -9.27 -4.08
N TYR A 381 22.05 -8.89 -2.88
CA TYR A 381 22.04 -9.81 -1.73
C TYR A 381 20.63 -10.25 -1.36
N THR A 382 19.67 -9.32 -1.36
CA THR A 382 18.26 -9.64 -1.05
C THR A 382 17.70 -10.66 -2.03
N ALA A 383 17.88 -10.46 -3.34
CA ALA A 383 17.36 -11.38 -4.36
C ALA A 383 17.96 -12.80 -4.23
N VAL A 384 19.25 -12.91 -3.91
CA VAL A 384 19.89 -14.22 -3.67
C VAL A 384 19.42 -14.84 -2.35
N MET A 385 19.23 -14.06 -1.29
CA MET A 385 18.65 -14.54 -0.03
C MET A 385 17.24 -15.10 -0.24
N THR A 386 16.40 -14.39 -1.00
CA THR A 386 15.05 -14.86 -1.37
C THR A 386 15.10 -16.15 -2.19
N ALA A 387 16.04 -16.24 -3.15
CA ALA A 387 16.25 -17.47 -3.92
C ALA A 387 16.66 -18.65 -3.00
N CYS A 388 17.61 -18.43 -2.09
CA CYS A 388 18.04 -19.43 -1.10
C CYS A 388 16.88 -19.88 -0.21
N ARG A 389 16.07 -18.94 0.30
CA ARG A 389 14.89 -19.22 1.12
C ARG A 389 13.87 -20.08 0.37
N ARG A 390 13.51 -19.70 -0.87
CA ARG A 390 12.61 -20.50 -1.72
C ARG A 390 13.18 -21.89 -2.05
N GLY A 391 14.50 -22.00 -2.13
CA GLY A 391 15.21 -23.27 -2.30
C GLY A 391 15.37 -24.11 -1.02
N GLY A 392 14.79 -23.68 0.11
CA GLY A 392 14.92 -24.33 1.41
C GLY A 392 16.32 -24.22 2.05
N GLN A 393 17.21 -23.39 1.50
CA GLN A 393 18.59 -23.22 1.94
C GLN A 393 18.72 -22.08 2.96
N TRP A 394 18.04 -22.22 4.10
CA TRP A 394 17.98 -21.18 5.13
C TRP A 394 19.35 -20.80 5.71
N LEU A 395 20.23 -21.78 5.94
CA LEU A 395 21.60 -21.55 6.42
C LEU A 395 22.38 -20.61 5.49
N ARG A 396 22.28 -20.83 4.17
CA ARG A 396 22.95 -19.98 3.18
C ARG A 396 22.37 -18.57 3.13
N ALA A 397 21.06 -18.42 3.30
CA ALA A 397 20.45 -17.10 3.39
C ALA A 397 20.96 -16.31 4.61
N LEU A 398 21.13 -16.97 5.76
CA LEU A 398 21.71 -16.36 6.97
C LEU A 398 23.21 -16.07 6.84
N GLU A 399 23.98 -16.95 6.21
CA GLU A 399 25.39 -16.69 5.89
C GLU A 399 25.55 -15.45 5.01
N LEU A 400 24.70 -15.31 3.98
CA LEU A 400 24.68 -14.12 3.12
C LEU A 400 24.33 -12.86 3.92
N PHE A 401 23.30 -12.90 4.74
CA PHE A 401 22.91 -11.78 5.62
C PHE A 401 24.06 -11.36 6.55
N ASN A 402 24.78 -12.33 7.12
CA ASN A 402 25.94 -12.09 7.96
C ASN A 402 27.12 -11.50 7.17
N SER A 403 27.33 -11.96 5.94
CA SER A 403 28.37 -11.43 5.05
C SER A 403 28.14 -9.95 4.67
N MET A 404 26.88 -9.50 4.52
CA MET A 404 26.56 -8.10 4.22
C MET A 404 27.13 -7.14 5.27
N GLY A 405 27.02 -7.50 6.55
CA GLY A 405 27.56 -6.70 7.66
C GLY A 405 29.09 -6.63 7.63
N ARG A 406 29.76 -7.74 7.28
CA ARG A 406 31.23 -7.77 7.15
C ARG A 406 31.72 -6.95 5.96
N LEU A 407 30.94 -6.92 4.87
CA LEU A 407 31.26 -6.22 3.63
C LEU A 407 30.80 -4.75 3.63
N ARG A 408 30.27 -4.25 4.75
CA ARG A 408 29.73 -2.89 4.90
C ARG A 408 28.64 -2.55 3.89
N VAL A 409 27.80 -3.52 3.57
CA VAL A 409 26.55 -3.32 2.81
C VAL A 409 25.43 -3.11 3.81
N ASP A 410 24.76 -1.97 3.74
CA ASP A 410 23.74 -1.59 4.73
C ASP A 410 22.53 -2.53 4.68
N ARG A 411 22.26 -3.20 5.81
CA ARG A 411 21.07 -4.05 5.98
C ARG A 411 19.84 -3.16 6.12
N ASN A 412 18.83 -3.39 5.30
CA ASN A 412 17.54 -2.69 5.37
C ASN A 412 16.43 -3.64 5.85
N LEU A 413 15.21 -3.10 6.01
CA LEU A 413 14.03 -3.87 6.44
C LEU A 413 13.79 -5.14 5.63
N VAL A 414 13.97 -5.06 4.31
CA VAL A 414 13.73 -6.17 3.39
C VAL A 414 14.74 -7.30 3.64
N THR A 415 16.01 -6.97 3.88
CA THR A 415 17.04 -7.98 4.21
C THR A 415 16.77 -8.69 5.53
N TYR A 416 16.31 -7.97 6.56
CA TYR A 416 15.92 -8.57 7.84
C TYR A 416 14.69 -9.48 7.68
N ARG A 417 13.69 -9.04 6.90
CA ARG A 417 12.50 -9.86 6.57
C ARG A 417 12.89 -11.18 5.90
N GLU A 418 13.77 -11.14 4.90
CA GLU A 418 14.19 -12.36 4.20
C GLU A 418 15.04 -13.27 5.08
N ALA A 419 15.86 -12.72 5.98
CA ALA A 419 16.62 -13.51 6.95
C ALA A 419 15.70 -14.19 7.99
N ILE A 420 14.71 -13.47 8.53
CA ILE A 420 13.72 -14.03 9.46
C ILE A 420 12.84 -15.08 8.75
N GLY A 421 12.37 -14.80 7.54
CA GLY A 421 11.63 -15.78 6.74
C GLY A 421 12.47 -17.02 6.38
N ALA A 422 13.80 -16.90 6.28
CA ALA A 422 14.67 -18.06 6.16
C ALA A 422 14.69 -18.88 7.46
N CYS A 423 14.72 -18.24 8.63
CA CYS A 423 14.61 -18.93 9.92
C CYS A 423 13.29 -19.72 10.07
N GLU A 424 12.19 -19.26 9.46
CA GLU A 424 10.93 -20.02 9.41
C GLU A 424 11.11 -21.36 8.70
N THR A 425 11.68 -21.34 7.49
CA THR A 425 11.96 -22.56 6.72
C THR A 425 12.95 -23.50 7.42
N GLY A 426 13.76 -22.97 8.35
CA GLY A 426 14.72 -23.72 9.17
C GLY A 426 14.23 -24.08 10.58
N LEU A 427 13.00 -23.72 10.96
CA LEU A 427 12.44 -23.90 12.31
C LEU A 427 13.35 -23.39 13.45
N ASN A 428 14.06 -22.27 13.23
CA ASN A 428 15.04 -21.74 14.18
C ASN A 428 14.59 -20.40 14.77
N TRP A 429 13.72 -20.47 15.78
CA TRP A 429 13.11 -19.31 16.43
C TRP A 429 14.13 -18.40 17.14
N ALA A 430 15.19 -18.96 17.76
CA ALA A 430 16.15 -18.18 18.54
C ALA A 430 16.90 -17.16 17.66
N VAL A 431 17.36 -17.61 16.48
CA VAL A 431 18.05 -16.72 15.53
C VAL A 431 17.09 -15.68 14.94
N ALA A 432 15.82 -16.04 14.72
CA ALA A 432 14.80 -15.09 14.25
C ALA A 432 14.59 -13.95 15.26
N LEU A 433 14.57 -14.26 16.56
CA LEU A 433 14.44 -13.28 17.64
C LEU A 433 15.65 -12.36 17.73
N ASP A 434 16.86 -12.91 17.67
CA ASP A 434 18.08 -12.11 17.69
C ASP A 434 18.12 -11.12 16.52
N LEU A 435 17.73 -11.57 15.33
CA LEU A 435 17.63 -10.73 14.14
C LEU A 435 16.56 -9.64 14.29
N LEU A 436 15.43 -9.97 14.91
CA LEU A 436 14.35 -9.02 15.16
C LEU A 436 14.78 -7.95 16.19
N GLY A 437 15.45 -8.36 17.27
CA GLY A 437 16.07 -7.46 18.24
C GLY A 437 17.12 -6.54 17.60
N GLU A 438 17.99 -7.08 16.75
CA GLU A 438 18.99 -6.29 16.03
C GLU A 438 18.32 -5.27 15.08
N SER A 439 17.25 -5.66 14.38
CA SER A 439 16.54 -4.80 13.43
C SER A 439 15.85 -3.61 14.11
N THR A 440 15.23 -3.83 15.28
CA THR A 440 14.55 -2.79 16.05
C THR A 440 15.52 -1.77 16.65
N GLN A 441 16.72 -2.21 17.06
CA GLN A 441 17.75 -1.34 17.62
C GLN A 441 18.50 -0.51 16.56
N ARG A 442 18.81 -1.09 15.39
CA ARG A 442 19.66 -0.43 14.38
C ARG A 442 18.93 0.52 13.46
N ALA A 443 17.64 0.29 13.20
CA ALA A 443 17.02 0.89 12.04
C ALA A 443 16.23 2.18 12.31
N ASN A 444 15.89 2.53 13.57
CA ASN A 444 14.85 3.55 13.83
C ASN A 444 13.57 3.30 12.99
N LEU A 445 13.37 2.07 12.50
CA LEU A 445 12.24 1.67 11.68
C LEU A 445 11.19 1.14 12.64
N GLU A 446 10.04 1.81 12.66
CA GLU A 446 8.84 1.31 13.30
C GLU A 446 8.43 -0.01 12.62
N LEU A 447 8.80 -1.14 13.23
CA LEU A 447 8.37 -2.48 12.84
C LEU A 447 6.96 -2.82 13.37
N SER A 448 6.18 -1.82 13.79
CA SER A 448 4.81 -2.02 14.22
C SER A 448 3.97 -2.47 13.03
N GLY A 449 3.56 -3.74 13.01
CA GLY A 449 2.81 -4.34 11.90
C GLY A 449 3.66 -4.97 10.77
N SER A 450 4.98 -5.12 10.94
CA SER A 450 5.78 -5.72 9.87
C SER A 450 5.58 -7.24 9.77
N THR A 451 5.52 -7.75 8.54
CA THR A 451 5.51 -9.18 8.20
C THR A 451 6.67 -9.97 8.81
N ALA A 452 7.77 -9.31 9.20
CA ALA A 452 8.93 -9.96 9.83
C ALA A 452 8.69 -10.27 11.31
N PHE A 453 7.87 -9.46 12.00
CA PHE A 453 7.47 -9.72 13.38
C PHE A 453 6.38 -10.79 13.44
N GLN A 454 5.40 -10.71 12.54
CA GLN A 454 4.38 -11.74 12.34
C GLN A 454 5.02 -13.11 12.05
N ALA A 455 6.00 -13.15 11.13
CA ALA A 455 6.83 -14.31 10.85
C ALA A 455 7.53 -14.90 12.09
N ALA A 456 8.09 -14.04 12.95
CA ALA A 456 8.72 -14.50 14.18
C ALA A 456 7.72 -15.09 15.20
N VAL A 457 6.51 -14.53 15.28
CA VAL A 457 5.42 -15.06 16.13
C VAL A 457 4.93 -16.40 15.60
N GLU A 458 4.69 -16.51 14.29
CA GLU A 458 4.30 -17.76 13.61
C GLU A 458 5.37 -18.84 13.76
N LEU A 459 6.65 -18.47 13.73
CA LEU A 459 7.77 -19.37 13.99
C LEU A 459 7.83 -19.84 15.45
N CYS A 460 7.64 -18.94 16.42
CA CYS A 460 7.54 -19.33 17.83
C CYS A 460 6.36 -20.27 18.09
N HIS A 461 5.24 -20.07 17.38
CA HIS A 461 4.10 -20.98 17.35
C HIS A 461 4.49 -22.35 16.74
N ALA A 462 5.08 -22.36 15.54
CA ALA A 462 5.52 -23.59 14.87
C ALA A 462 6.56 -24.39 15.68
N CYS A 463 7.38 -23.71 16.48
CA CYS A 463 8.35 -24.32 17.38
C CYS A 463 7.80 -24.63 18.79
N ARG A 464 6.48 -24.44 19.04
CA ARG A 464 5.82 -24.69 20.33
C ARG A 464 6.42 -23.92 21.51
N HIS A 465 6.87 -22.69 21.29
CA HIS A 465 7.50 -21.82 22.30
C HIS A 465 6.58 -20.64 22.65
N TRP A 466 5.45 -20.98 23.26
CA TRP A 466 4.30 -20.10 23.51
C TRP A 466 4.58 -18.94 24.46
N ALA A 467 5.40 -19.15 25.49
CA ALA A 467 5.76 -18.09 26.43
C ALA A 467 6.52 -16.94 25.73
N MET A 468 7.37 -17.27 24.76
CA MET A 468 8.15 -16.29 24.00
C MET A 468 7.29 -15.60 22.93
N ALA A 469 6.37 -16.33 22.29
CA ALA A 469 5.35 -15.73 21.42
C ALA A 469 4.49 -14.72 22.20
N LEU A 470 4.14 -15.03 23.45
CA LEU A 470 3.40 -14.16 24.34
C LEU A 470 4.18 -12.89 24.72
N GLU A 471 5.48 -13.01 25.02
CA GLU A 471 6.37 -11.86 25.30
C GLU A 471 6.53 -10.94 24.07
N LEU A 472 6.63 -11.52 22.88
CA LEU A 472 6.68 -10.76 21.62
C LEU A 472 5.37 -10.01 21.35
N ILE A 473 4.22 -10.68 21.52
CA ILE A 473 2.90 -10.07 21.32
C ILE A 473 2.63 -8.97 22.36
N THR A 474 3.05 -9.17 23.61
CA THR A 474 2.94 -8.13 24.64
C THR A 474 3.88 -6.94 24.40
N ALA A 475 5.07 -7.16 23.83
CA ALA A 475 5.96 -6.10 23.36
C ALA A 475 5.39 -5.31 22.16
N LEU A 476 4.66 -5.99 21.25
CA LEU A 476 3.92 -5.36 20.15
C LEU A 476 2.87 -4.38 20.67
N LEU A 477 2.07 -4.78 21.66
CA LEU A 477 0.94 -4.00 22.18
C LEU A 477 1.34 -2.69 22.88
N GLY A 478 2.63 -2.46 23.13
CA GLY A 478 3.15 -1.14 23.48
C GLY A 478 3.21 -0.13 22.32
N ARG A 479 2.89 -0.56 21.08
CA ARG A 479 2.93 0.25 19.84
C ARG A 479 1.75 -0.15 18.92
N LYS A 480 1.17 0.81 18.20
CA LYS A 480 -0.05 0.59 17.37
C LYS A 480 0.17 -0.49 16.30
N VAL A 481 -0.69 -1.51 16.24
CA VAL A 481 -0.65 -2.59 15.24
C VAL A 481 -1.77 -2.39 14.22
N GLU A 482 -1.45 -2.46 12.93
CA GLU A 482 -2.42 -2.60 11.82
C GLU A 482 -2.39 -4.05 11.33
N THR A 483 -3.54 -4.74 11.32
CA THR A 483 -3.66 -6.16 10.96
C THR A 483 -3.98 -6.35 9.48
N CYS A 484 -3.36 -7.37 8.86
CA CYS A 484 -3.43 -7.69 7.44
C CYS A 484 -4.19 -9.01 7.22
N ALA A 485 -4.96 -9.11 6.13
CA ALA A 485 -5.87 -10.23 5.85
C ALA A 485 -5.32 -11.26 4.85
N THR A 486 -5.95 -12.46 4.82
CA THR A 486 -5.93 -13.60 3.85
C THR A 486 -5.07 -14.83 4.26
N LEU A 487 -5.47 -16.13 4.16
CA LEU A 487 -6.47 -16.89 3.36
C LEU A 487 -6.67 -18.34 3.91
N GLY A 488 -7.89 -18.94 3.87
CA GLY A 488 -8.09 -20.41 3.84
C GLY A 488 -9.38 -21.00 4.48
N VAL A 489 -10.41 -21.27 3.65
CA VAL A 489 -11.77 -21.87 3.88
C VAL A 489 -12.72 -21.15 4.86
N PRO A 490 -13.25 -19.96 4.49
CA PRO A 490 -13.83 -18.98 5.41
C PRO A 490 -15.03 -19.48 6.25
N TYR A 491 -14.93 -19.42 7.58
CA TYR A 491 -16.07 -19.31 8.50
C TYR A 491 -16.79 -17.99 8.24
N VAL A 492 -17.74 -18.02 7.31
CA VAL A 492 -18.61 -16.88 7.02
C VAL A 492 -19.87 -17.01 7.88
N HIS A 493 -20.14 -16.03 8.76
CA HIS A 493 -21.34 -16.00 9.61
C HIS A 493 -22.65 -16.26 8.84
N VAL A 494 -22.76 -15.75 7.60
CA VAL A 494 -23.93 -15.97 6.73
C VAL A 494 -24.08 -17.44 6.30
N VAL A 495 -22.98 -18.18 6.16
CA VAL A 495 -22.98 -19.59 5.75
C VAL A 495 -23.30 -20.50 6.94
N GLN A 496 -22.85 -20.15 8.15
CA GLN A 496 -23.05 -20.97 9.36
C GLN A 496 -24.29 -20.61 10.18
N ALA A 497 -25.01 -19.56 9.79
CA ALA A 497 -26.22 -19.08 10.45
C ALA A 497 -27.19 -20.23 10.79
N GLY A 498 -27.44 -20.41 12.08
CA GLY A 498 -28.40 -21.38 12.62
C GLY A 498 -27.92 -22.84 12.56
N SER A 499 -26.65 -23.09 12.25
CA SER A 499 -26.05 -24.44 12.26
C SER A 499 -26.09 -25.12 13.64
N SER A 500 -25.75 -26.41 13.69
CA SER A 500 -25.59 -27.14 14.95
C SER A 500 -24.51 -26.54 15.86
N LEU A 501 -23.44 -25.98 15.29
CA LEU A 501 -22.36 -25.31 16.02
C LEU A 501 -22.83 -24.00 16.64
N ASP A 502 -23.60 -23.23 15.87
CA ASP A 502 -24.25 -22.00 16.29
C ASP A 502 -25.25 -22.24 17.43
N CYS A 503 -26.06 -23.31 17.30
CA CYS A 503 -26.98 -23.71 18.35
C CYS A 503 -26.25 -24.12 19.63
N PHE A 504 -25.15 -24.86 19.53
CA PHE A 504 -24.28 -25.16 20.67
C PHE A 504 -23.74 -23.88 21.33
N LYS A 505 -23.13 -22.98 20.54
CA LYS A 505 -22.61 -21.70 21.04
C LYS A 505 -23.68 -20.92 21.80
N HIS A 506 -24.86 -20.77 21.21
CA HIS A 506 -25.94 -19.96 21.80
C HIS A 506 -26.64 -20.63 22.97
N VAL A 507 -26.81 -21.95 23.00
CA VAL A 507 -27.36 -22.63 24.18
C VAL A 507 -26.42 -22.49 25.38
N VAL A 508 -25.11 -22.63 25.17
CA VAL A 508 -24.12 -22.39 26.23
C VAL A 508 -24.13 -20.92 26.67
N LEU A 509 -24.20 -19.97 25.73
CA LEU A 509 -24.32 -18.54 26.05
C LEU A 509 -25.58 -18.22 26.86
N VAL A 510 -26.74 -18.77 26.48
CA VAL A 510 -28.01 -18.58 27.18
C VAL A 510 -27.93 -19.11 28.61
N LEU A 511 -27.34 -20.28 28.81
CA LEU A 511 -27.10 -20.84 30.14
C LEU A 511 -26.27 -19.87 30.99
N LEU A 512 -25.17 -19.33 30.44
CA LEU A 512 -24.34 -18.35 31.15
C LEU A 512 -25.10 -17.06 31.47
N LEU A 513 -25.88 -16.53 30.52
CA LEU A 513 -26.69 -15.33 30.73
C LEU A 513 -27.74 -15.53 31.82
N GLN A 514 -28.43 -16.67 31.84
CA GLN A 514 -29.40 -17.01 32.89
C GLN A 514 -28.74 -17.04 34.28
N GLN A 515 -27.56 -17.66 34.37
CA GLN A 515 -26.78 -17.72 35.61
C GLN A 515 -26.35 -16.31 36.05
N MET A 516 -25.75 -15.53 35.15
CA MET A 516 -25.33 -14.15 35.46
C MET A 516 -26.50 -13.29 35.94
N VAL A 517 -27.66 -13.36 35.29
CA VAL A 517 -28.87 -12.63 35.70
C VAL A 517 -29.36 -13.07 37.08
N SER A 518 -29.23 -14.36 37.43
CA SER A 518 -29.68 -14.91 38.70
C SER A 518 -28.71 -14.65 39.86
N GLU A 519 -27.41 -14.61 39.59
CA GLU A 519 -26.34 -14.52 40.60
C GLU A 519 -25.86 -13.10 40.86
N THR A 520 -26.12 -12.16 39.94
CA THR A 520 -25.58 -10.79 40.01
C THR A 520 -26.68 -9.73 40.04
N THR A 521 -26.41 -8.60 40.72
CA THR A 521 -27.30 -7.42 40.70
C THR A 521 -27.22 -6.66 39.38
N GLU A 522 -26.01 -6.57 38.82
CA GLU A 522 -25.67 -5.98 37.53
C GLU A 522 -24.42 -6.68 36.97
N PHE A 523 -24.29 -6.76 35.65
CA PHE A 523 -23.06 -7.20 35.01
C PHE A 523 -22.85 -6.52 33.64
N THR A 524 -21.62 -6.61 33.12
CA THR A 524 -21.29 -6.16 31.77
C THR A 524 -21.13 -7.35 30.83
N TYR A 525 -21.89 -7.39 29.74
CA TYR A 525 -21.72 -8.33 28.64
C TYR A 525 -20.86 -7.73 27.53
N VAL A 526 -19.88 -8.51 27.05
CA VAL A 526 -18.98 -8.12 25.96
C VAL A 526 -18.98 -9.22 24.89
N ASP A 527 -19.19 -8.84 23.63
CA ASP A 527 -19.09 -9.74 22.46
C ASP A 527 -18.02 -9.23 21.49
N THR A 528 -16.91 -9.96 21.35
CA THR A 528 -15.74 -9.52 20.59
C THR A 528 -15.94 -9.51 19.08
N HIS A 529 -16.92 -10.25 18.57
CA HIS A 529 -17.23 -10.31 17.14
C HIS A 529 -18.70 -10.67 16.92
N ALA A 530 -19.56 -9.68 17.15
CA ALA A 530 -21.00 -9.87 17.20
C ALA A 530 -21.65 -10.17 15.82
N GLY A 531 -20.93 -9.89 14.72
CA GLY A 531 -21.47 -9.99 13.38
C GLY A 531 -22.68 -9.08 13.16
N ARG A 532 -23.54 -9.38 12.17
CA ARG A 532 -24.70 -8.53 11.83
C ARG A 532 -25.87 -8.68 12.82
N GLY A 533 -25.82 -9.68 13.70
CA GLY A 533 -26.87 -10.02 14.66
C GLY A 533 -28.15 -10.66 14.09
N VAL A 534 -28.49 -10.43 12.81
CA VAL A 534 -29.72 -10.93 12.18
C VAL A 534 -29.39 -11.55 10.82
N TYR A 535 -29.88 -12.75 10.58
CA TYR A 535 -29.56 -13.55 9.38
C TYR A 535 -30.83 -14.11 8.76
N ASP A 536 -31.06 -13.77 7.49
CA ASP A 536 -32.17 -14.29 6.70
C ASP A 536 -31.86 -15.71 6.20
N LEU A 537 -32.62 -16.70 6.70
CA LEU A 537 -32.47 -18.11 6.35
C LEU A 537 -32.99 -18.43 4.94
N THR A 538 -33.81 -17.55 4.37
CA THR A 538 -34.33 -17.67 2.99
C THR A 538 -33.38 -17.09 1.94
N SER A 539 -32.33 -16.39 2.38
CA SER A 539 -31.34 -15.77 1.49
C SER A 539 -30.60 -16.81 0.63
N GLN A 540 -30.14 -16.40 -0.56
CA GLN A 540 -29.41 -17.27 -1.49
C GLN A 540 -28.16 -17.91 -0.85
N GLY A 541 -27.49 -17.19 0.07
CA GLY A 541 -26.31 -17.69 0.79
C GLY A 541 -26.65 -18.79 1.79
N ALA A 542 -27.69 -18.60 2.60
CA ALA A 542 -28.15 -19.59 3.57
C ALA A 542 -28.70 -20.85 2.86
N MET A 543 -29.50 -20.66 1.81
CA MET A 543 -30.10 -21.76 1.03
C MET A 543 -29.10 -22.62 0.26
N ARG A 544 -27.88 -22.12 0.03
CA ARG A 544 -26.83 -22.87 -0.67
C ARG A 544 -26.29 -24.04 0.16
N PHE A 545 -26.19 -23.87 1.48
CA PHE A 545 -25.62 -24.87 2.39
C PHE A 545 -26.64 -25.46 3.36
N GLN A 546 -27.75 -24.75 3.61
CA GLN A 546 -28.87 -25.18 4.46
C GLN A 546 -28.41 -25.67 5.84
N ASN A 547 -27.33 -25.09 6.38
CA ASN A 547 -26.76 -25.51 7.66
C ASN A 547 -27.77 -25.41 8.82
N PHE A 548 -28.72 -24.49 8.72
CA PHE A 548 -29.81 -24.30 9.68
C PHE A 548 -30.81 -25.48 9.75
N GLU A 549 -30.91 -26.32 8.72
CA GLU A 549 -31.79 -27.50 8.72
C GLU A 549 -31.32 -28.55 9.71
N ASP A 550 -30.02 -28.65 9.93
CA ASP A 550 -29.38 -29.57 10.87
C ASP A 550 -29.24 -28.98 12.28
N GLY A 551 -29.52 -27.69 12.44
CA GLY A 551 -29.40 -26.94 13.69
C GLY A 551 -30.76 -26.42 14.16
N LEU A 552 -30.97 -25.12 14.00
CA LEU A 552 -32.11 -24.40 14.56
C LEU A 552 -33.46 -25.00 14.14
N LEU A 553 -33.68 -25.25 12.84
CA LEU A 553 -34.99 -25.75 12.37
C LEU A 553 -35.27 -27.16 12.87
N LYS A 554 -34.23 -27.98 13.03
CA LYS A 554 -34.36 -29.31 13.62
C LYS A 554 -34.76 -29.23 15.09
N MET A 555 -34.09 -28.36 15.85
CA MET A 555 -34.43 -28.15 17.25
C MET A 555 -35.85 -27.61 17.43
N ASP A 556 -36.28 -26.71 16.54
CA ASP A 556 -37.65 -26.16 16.54
C ASP A 556 -38.71 -27.21 16.19
N ARG A 557 -38.43 -28.12 15.25
CA ARG A 557 -39.28 -29.29 14.95
C ARG A 557 -39.41 -30.21 16.17
N TRP A 558 -38.30 -30.51 16.83
CA TRP A 558 -38.30 -31.36 18.02
C TRP A 558 -39.12 -30.76 19.16
N ARG A 559 -39.06 -29.44 19.36
CA ARG A 559 -39.90 -28.72 20.32
C ARG A 559 -41.40 -28.94 20.04
N ALA A 560 -41.81 -28.96 18.77
CA ALA A 560 -43.20 -29.19 18.38
C ALA A 560 -43.72 -30.60 18.74
N GLU A 561 -42.84 -31.56 19.04
CA GLU A 561 -43.22 -32.91 19.49
C GLU A 561 -43.67 -32.96 20.96
N GLY A 562 -43.58 -31.84 21.70
CA GLY A 562 -44.10 -31.74 23.06
C GLY A 562 -43.23 -32.36 24.14
N ILE A 563 -41.94 -32.56 23.86
CA ILE A 563 -40.95 -33.08 24.81
C ILE A 563 -40.53 -31.96 25.78
N ASP A 564 -40.41 -32.29 27.07
CA ASP A 564 -39.94 -31.35 28.08
C ASP A 564 -38.45 -31.06 27.87
N LEU A 565 -38.12 -29.79 27.61
CA LEU A 565 -36.77 -29.35 27.25
C LEU A 565 -36.08 -28.69 28.45
N PRO A 566 -34.77 -28.94 28.66
CA PRO A 566 -34.00 -28.19 29.65
C PRO A 566 -34.13 -26.68 29.43
N SER A 567 -34.24 -25.91 30.53
CA SER A 567 -34.51 -24.46 30.50
C SER A 567 -33.64 -23.67 29.50
N PRO A 568 -32.31 -23.85 29.42
CA PRO A 568 -31.50 -23.11 28.45
C PRO A 568 -31.89 -23.37 26.98
N ILE A 569 -32.27 -24.60 26.63
CA ILE A 569 -32.71 -24.97 25.27
C ILE A 569 -34.12 -24.41 25.01
N ALA A 570 -35.03 -24.58 25.98
CA ALA A 570 -36.41 -24.11 25.87
C ALA A 570 -36.46 -22.58 25.69
N GLU A 571 -35.72 -21.84 26.50
CA GLU A 571 -35.65 -20.37 26.44
C GLU A 571 -34.93 -19.88 25.18
N TYR A 572 -33.86 -20.54 24.75
CA TYR A 572 -33.21 -20.24 23.47
C TYR A 572 -34.21 -20.29 22.30
N LEU A 573 -34.96 -21.39 22.18
CA LEU A 573 -35.97 -21.56 21.13
C LEU A 573 -37.15 -20.59 21.29
N ALA A 574 -37.60 -20.35 22.52
CA ALA A 574 -38.67 -19.41 22.82
C ALA A 574 -38.31 -17.98 22.38
N LYS A 575 -37.08 -17.52 22.65
CA LYS A 575 -36.59 -16.22 22.19
C LYS A 575 -36.44 -16.16 20.68
N GLN A 576 -35.87 -17.17 20.03
CA GLN A 576 -35.79 -17.22 18.57
C GLN A 576 -37.18 -17.05 17.92
N ARG A 577 -38.21 -17.78 18.38
CA ARG A 577 -39.58 -17.64 17.87
C ARG A 577 -40.22 -16.30 18.23
N GLY A 578 -40.05 -15.85 19.47
CA GLY A 578 -40.66 -14.62 19.97
C GLY A 578 -40.20 -13.39 19.16
N ILE A 579 -38.90 -13.30 18.87
CA ILE A 579 -38.33 -12.22 18.06
C ILE A 579 -38.77 -12.34 16.59
N ASN A 580 -38.87 -13.57 16.05
CA ASN A 580 -39.44 -13.84 14.73
C ASN A 580 -40.95 -13.52 14.63
N ARG A 581 -41.63 -13.22 15.75
CA ARG A 581 -43.10 -13.11 15.83
C ARG A 581 -43.84 -14.35 15.31
N ALA A 582 -43.18 -15.51 15.35
CA ALA A 582 -43.72 -16.79 14.87
C ALA A 582 -44.67 -17.39 15.93
N SER A 583 -45.87 -16.79 16.04
CA SER A 583 -46.88 -17.15 17.05
C SER A 583 -47.56 -18.49 16.76
N ASP A 584 -47.68 -18.83 15.47
CA ASP A 584 -48.16 -20.14 15.02
C ASP A 584 -47.06 -21.18 15.25
N PRO A 585 -47.29 -22.25 16.03
CA PRO A 585 -46.31 -23.32 16.25
C PRO A 585 -45.87 -24.05 14.97
N SER A 586 -46.66 -24.00 13.91
CA SER A 586 -46.40 -24.65 12.62
C SER A 586 -45.64 -23.76 11.62
N ALA A 587 -45.53 -22.46 11.88
CA ALA A 587 -44.79 -21.54 11.01
C ALA A 587 -43.28 -21.81 11.13
N ALA A 588 -42.62 -21.96 9.97
CA ALA A 588 -41.18 -22.12 9.88
C ALA A 588 -40.47 -20.81 10.28
N LEU A 589 -39.29 -20.94 10.90
CA LEU A 589 -38.43 -19.80 11.19
C LEU A 589 -37.73 -19.34 9.91
N GLU A 590 -38.00 -18.11 9.49
CA GLU A 590 -37.37 -17.50 8.31
C GLU A 590 -36.11 -16.71 8.65
N THR A 591 -35.95 -16.30 9.90
CA THR A 591 -34.82 -15.50 10.37
C THR A 591 -34.14 -16.15 11.57
N TYR A 592 -32.81 -16.06 11.59
CA TYR A 592 -31.97 -16.47 12.71
C TYR A 592 -31.37 -15.26 13.41
N PHE A 593 -31.51 -15.21 14.73
CA PHE A 593 -30.93 -14.16 15.57
C PHE A 593 -29.64 -14.65 16.24
N GLY A 594 -28.56 -13.89 16.07
CA GLY A 594 -27.24 -14.19 16.62
C GLY A 594 -27.05 -13.75 18.08
N SER A 595 -25.85 -14.00 18.63
CA SER A 595 -25.47 -13.66 20.01
C SER A 595 -25.81 -12.24 20.46
N PRO A 596 -25.59 -11.14 19.68
CA PRO A 596 -25.90 -9.80 20.18
C PRO A 596 -27.40 -9.58 20.39
N VAL A 597 -28.25 -10.02 19.44
CA VAL A 597 -29.70 -9.84 19.56
C VAL A 597 -30.27 -10.74 20.64
N LEU A 598 -29.76 -11.97 20.75
CA LEU A 598 -30.14 -12.91 21.79
C LEU A 598 -29.76 -12.38 23.17
N ALA A 599 -28.49 -12.02 23.42
CA ALA A 599 -28.03 -11.55 24.72
C ALA A 599 -28.85 -10.36 25.23
N GLN A 600 -29.19 -9.42 24.34
CA GLN A 600 -30.02 -8.26 24.66
C GLN A 600 -31.41 -8.64 25.22
N GLN A 601 -31.94 -9.84 24.91
CA GLN A 601 -33.21 -10.34 25.46
C GLN A 601 -33.17 -10.82 26.91
N TRP A 602 -31.98 -11.04 27.47
CA TRP A 602 -31.78 -11.45 28.87
C TRP A 602 -31.30 -10.30 29.76
N LEU A 603 -30.58 -9.35 29.18
CA LEU A 603 -30.01 -8.22 29.91
C LEU A 603 -31.12 -7.31 30.48
N ARG A 604 -30.88 -6.82 31.71
CA ARG A 604 -31.78 -5.95 32.48
C ARG A 604 -31.37 -4.48 32.30
N PRO A 605 -32.21 -3.51 32.67
CA PRO A 605 -31.91 -2.08 32.48
C PRO A 605 -30.59 -1.59 33.08
N GLN A 606 -30.15 -2.19 34.19
CA GLN A 606 -28.88 -1.89 34.85
C GLN A 606 -27.66 -2.59 34.24
N ASP A 607 -27.87 -3.64 33.44
CA ASP A 607 -26.76 -4.36 32.81
C ASP A 607 -26.20 -3.53 31.63
N ARG A 608 -24.91 -3.72 31.33
CA ARG A 608 -24.22 -3.02 30.24
C ARG A 608 -23.87 -3.99 29.13
N MET A 609 -23.92 -3.52 27.88
CA MET A 609 -23.63 -4.34 26.71
C MET A 609 -22.66 -3.64 25.76
N LEU A 610 -21.55 -4.30 25.44
CA LEU A 610 -20.59 -3.86 24.42
C LEU A 610 -20.48 -4.94 23.34
N VAL A 611 -20.70 -4.56 22.09
CA VAL A 611 -20.59 -5.47 20.95
C VAL A 611 -19.72 -4.84 19.87
N PHE A 612 -18.82 -5.65 19.30
CA PHE A 612 -17.79 -5.20 18.37
C PHE A 612 -17.96 -5.82 16.98
N ASP A 613 -17.73 -5.01 15.95
CA ASP A 613 -17.44 -5.50 14.59
C ASP A 613 -16.63 -4.44 13.82
N VAL A 614 -15.56 -4.86 13.16
CA VAL A 614 -14.62 -3.95 12.46
C VAL A 614 -15.17 -3.51 11.10
N SER A 615 -15.99 -4.36 10.45
CA SER A 615 -16.47 -4.12 9.10
C SER A 615 -17.53 -3.01 9.10
N PRO A 616 -17.33 -1.90 8.34
CA PRO A 616 -18.29 -0.80 8.31
C PRO A 616 -19.72 -1.23 7.96
N ASP A 617 -19.86 -2.15 6.98
CA ASP A 617 -21.15 -2.64 6.53
C ASP A 617 -21.84 -3.53 7.57
N ILE A 618 -21.06 -4.37 8.25
CA ILE A 618 -21.58 -5.24 9.31
C ILE A 618 -21.94 -4.43 10.54
N HIS A 619 -21.08 -3.49 10.94
CA HIS A 619 -21.31 -2.56 12.03
C HIS A 619 -22.61 -1.78 11.84
N ALA A 620 -22.85 -1.22 10.64
CA ALA A 620 -24.10 -0.52 10.33
C ALA A 620 -25.34 -1.44 10.43
N ALA A 621 -25.20 -2.69 9.97
CA ALA A 621 -26.27 -3.68 10.10
C ALA A 621 -26.52 -4.08 11.57
N LEU A 622 -25.46 -4.24 12.36
CA LEU A 622 -25.49 -4.56 13.78
C LEU A 622 -26.12 -3.44 14.61
N GLU A 623 -25.78 -2.18 14.30
CA GLU A 623 -26.39 -1.02 14.95
C GLU A 623 -27.90 -0.95 14.66
N THR A 624 -28.29 -1.28 13.42
CA THR A 624 -29.70 -1.35 13.02
C THR A 624 -30.43 -2.47 13.76
N SER A 625 -29.84 -3.67 13.84
CA SER A 625 -30.47 -4.81 14.50
C SER A 625 -30.56 -4.64 16.02
N ALA A 626 -29.50 -4.15 16.68
CA ALA A 626 -29.50 -3.87 18.11
C ALA A 626 -30.55 -2.83 18.52
N ARG A 627 -30.84 -1.85 17.66
CA ARG A 627 -31.93 -0.87 17.88
C ARG A 627 -33.31 -1.47 17.60
N HIS A 628 -33.46 -2.20 16.49
CA HIS A 628 -34.76 -2.71 16.06
C HIS A 628 -35.31 -3.79 16.98
N PHE A 629 -34.43 -4.63 17.54
CA PHE A 629 -34.81 -5.78 18.38
C PHE A 629 -34.57 -5.54 19.87
N ALA A 630 -34.36 -4.28 20.29
CA ALA A 630 -34.23 -3.91 21.69
C ALA A 630 -35.53 -4.23 22.47
N PRO A 631 -35.46 -5.00 23.57
CA PRO A 631 -36.64 -5.29 24.37
C PRO A 631 -37.04 -4.07 25.22
N PRO A 632 -38.35 -3.90 25.55
CA PRO A 632 -38.84 -2.72 26.28
C PRO A 632 -38.18 -2.50 27.65
N ASN A 633 -37.82 -3.59 28.33
CA ASN A 633 -37.16 -3.59 29.63
C ASN A 633 -35.70 -4.09 29.52
N GLY A 634 -35.07 -3.83 28.37
CA GLY A 634 -33.69 -4.22 28.08
C GLY A 634 -32.63 -3.31 28.70
N PRO A 635 -31.34 -3.57 28.43
CA PRO A 635 -30.22 -2.78 28.93
C PRO A 635 -30.26 -1.35 28.41
N ALA A 636 -30.03 -0.38 29.31
CA ALA A 636 -30.03 1.03 28.96
C ALA A 636 -28.71 1.48 28.29
N ASP A 637 -27.59 0.81 28.59
CA ASP A 637 -26.26 1.10 28.01
C ASP A 637 -25.85 -0.02 27.03
N VAL A 638 -26.26 0.12 25.76
CA VAL A 638 -25.85 -0.74 24.65
C VAL A 638 -24.93 0.05 23.73
N ARG A 639 -23.70 -0.44 23.56
CA ARG A 639 -22.69 0.18 22.69
C ARG A 639 -22.29 -0.78 21.59
N VAL A 640 -22.54 -0.35 20.36
CA VAL A 640 -22.05 -1.00 19.15
C VAL A 640 -20.79 -0.25 18.74
N LEU A 641 -19.64 -0.93 18.69
CA LEU A 641 -18.32 -0.32 18.47
C LEU A 641 -17.72 -0.80 17.15
N GLN A 642 -17.27 0.16 16.33
CA GLN A 642 -16.55 -0.13 15.08
C GLN A 642 -15.04 -0.15 15.33
N GLU A 643 -14.59 -1.07 16.15
CA GLU A 643 -13.20 -1.15 16.63
C GLU A 643 -12.71 -2.60 16.60
N GLU A 644 -11.39 -2.79 16.51
CA GLU A 644 -10.77 -4.11 16.68
C GLU A 644 -10.81 -4.50 18.16
N SER A 645 -11.60 -5.53 18.49
CA SER A 645 -11.99 -5.84 19.86
C SER A 645 -10.84 -6.32 20.74
N TYR A 646 -9.86 -7.05 20.19
CA TYR A 646 -8.72 -7.55 20.95
C TYR A 646 -7.86 -6.37 21.42
N ASN A 647 -7.50 -5.49 20.50
CA ASN A 647 -6.71 -4.31 20.79
C ASN A 647 -7.47 -3.35 21.72
N TRP A 648 -8.78 -3.17 21.49
CA TRP A 648 -9.60 -2.32 22.34
C TRP A 648 -9.67 -2.86 23.77
N LEU A 649 -9.95 -4.15 23.97
CA LEU A 649 -10.03 -4.76 25.30
C LEU A 649 -8.68 -4.76 26.04
N MET A 650 -7.57 -4.90 25.31
CA MET A 650 -6.22 -4.77 25.87
C MET A 650 -5.94 -3.38 26.46
N GLN A 651 -6.56 -2.34 25.87
CA GLN A 651 -6.38 -0.93 26.23
C GLN A 651 -7.56 -0.33 27.00
N ALA A 652 -8.65 -1.09 27.15
CA ALA A 652 -9.87 -0.66 27.81
C ALA A 652 -9.59 -0.13 29.22
N PRO A 653 -10.40 0.78 29.78
CA PRO A 653 -10.15 1.32 31.11
C PRO A 653 -10.35 0.23 32.19
N ASP A 654 -9.60 0.32 33.30
CA ASP A 654 -9.60 -0.72 34.35
C ASP A 654 -11.00 -0.92 34.98
N ASP A 655 -11.85 0.10 34.94
CA ASP A 655 -13.22 0.11 35.48
C ASP A 655 -14.28 -0.45 34.52
N LEU A 656 -13.91 -0.88 33.29
CA LEU A 656 -14.85 -1.47 32.32
C LEU A 656 -15.66 -2.61 32.95
N LEU A 657 -14.96 -3.53 33.62
CA LEU A 657 -15.52 -4.66 34.35
C LEU A 657 -15.23 -4.51 35.86
N SER A 658 -15.56 -3.34 36.42
CA SER A 658 -15.47 -3.10 37.87
C SER A 658 -16.38 -4.02 38.72
N GLY A 659 -17.37 -4.67 38.09
CA GLY A 659 -18.23 -5.71 38.66
C GLY A 659 -18.12 -7.04 37.89
N PRO A 660 -19.03 -8.01 38.11
CA PRO A 660 -19.08 -9.23 37.32
C PRO A 660 -19.20 -8.92 35.83
N GLY A 661 -18.45 -9.63 35.00
CA GLY A 661 -18.47 -9.50 33.55
C GLY A 661 -18.69 -10.85 32.88
N LEU A 662 -19.36 -10.87 31.74
CA LEU A 662 -19.42 -12.01 30.83
C LEU A 662 -18.82 -11.58 29.49
N VAL A 663 -17.62 -12.08 29.17
CA VAL A 663 -16.92 -11.78 27.91
C VAL A 663 -17.01 -12.99 27.00
N LEU A 664 -17.71 -12.86 25.88
CA LEU A 664 -17.73 -13.83 24.79
C LEU A 664 -16.64 -13.46 23.78
N ILE A 665 -15.59 -14.27 23.72
CA ILE A 665 -14.56 -14.22 22.69
C ILE A 665 -15.01 -15.12 21.53
N ASP A 666 -15.57 -14.48 20.50
CA ASP A 666 -15.83 -15.07 19.19
C ASP A 666 -14.76 -14.52 18.21
N PRO A 667 -13.81 -15.33 17.72
CA PRO A 667 -12.72 -14.83 16.91
C PRO A 667 -13.18 -14.44 15.48
N PRO A 668 -12.73 -13.28 14.96
CA PRO A 668 -13.20 -12.74 13.68
C PRO A 668 -12.74 -13.47 12.40
N TYR A 669 -11.64 -14.24 12.42
CA TYR A 669 -10.93 -14.65 11.19
C TYR A 669 -10.44 -16.11 11.18
N GLU A 670 -10.11 -16.54 9.96
CA GLU A 670 -9.35 -17.75 9.65
C GLU A 670 -8.06 -17.38 8.87
N PRO A 671 -6.95 -18.14 9.06
CA PRO A 671 -6.92 -19.46 9.68
C PRO A 671 -6.96 -19.42 11.22
N TYR A 672 -7.84 -20.23 11.79
CA TYR A 672 -8.14 -20.27 13.23
C TYR A 672 -6.89 -20.54 14.09
N SER A 673 -5.90 -21.24 13.54
CA SER A 673 -4.60 -21.48 14.17
C SER A 673 -3.85 -20.21 14.54
N GLU A 674 -3.92 -19.16 13.72
CA GLU A 674 -3.26 -17.88 14.00
C GLU A 674 -3.96 -17.11 15.12
N TYR A 675 -5.29 -17.17 15.17
CA TYR A 675 -6.09 -16.51 16.21
C TYR A 675 -6.08 -17.25 17.54
N MET A 676 -5.76 -18.54 17.56
CA MET A 676 -5.65 -19.28 18.82
C MET A 676 -4.62 -18.66 19.76
N ALA A 677 -3.46 -18.23 19.24
CA ALA A 677 -2.45 -17.54 20.03
C ALA A 677 -3.00 -16.21 20.60
N TRP A 678 -3.70 -15.42 19.77
CA TRP A 678 -4.33 -14.17 20.21
C TRP A 678 -5.44 -14.37 21.25
N ASN A 679 -6.25 -15.42 21.10
CA ASN A 679 -7.27 -15.82 22.08
C ASN A 679 -6.63 -16.10 23.44
N LEU A 680 -5.54 -16.87 23.45
CA LEU A 680 -4.80 -17.22 24.66
C LEU A 680 -4.16 -15.99 25.32
N VAL A 681 -3.63 -15.05 24.52
CA VAL A 681 -3.07 -13.78 25.03
C VAL A 681 -4.17 -12.92 25.66
N LEU A 682 -5.27 -12.71 24.94
CA LEU A 682 -6.40 -11.92 25.42
C LEU A 682 -7.00 -12.55 26.67
N LEU A 683 -7.24 -13.86 26.66
CA LEU A 683 -7.74 -14.62 27.79
C LEU A 683 -6.89 -14.41 29.05
N ARG A 684 -5.56 -14.52 28.94
CA ARG A 684 -4.65 -14.28 30.06
C ARG A 684 -4.73 -12.84 30.56
N ARG A 685 -4.71 -11.86 29.65
CA ARG A 685 -4.79 -10.44 30.01
C ARG A 685 -6.11 -10.11 30.73
N LEU A 686 -7.22 -10.56 30.18
CA LEU A 686 -8.55 -10.36 30.77
C LEU A 686 -8.63 -11.00 32.15
N ARG A 687 -8.07 -12.21 32.31
CA ARG A 687 -8.03 -12.91 33.60
C ARG A 687 -7.20 -12.18 34.66
N GLU A 688 -6.08 -11.58 34.24
CA GLU A 688 -5.19 -10.79 35.10
C GLU A 688 -5.83 -9.46 35.51
N ARG A 689 -6.53 -8.77 34.59
CA ARG A 689 -7.19 -7.47 34.87
C ARG A 689 -8.51 -7.61 35.61
N TRP A 690 -9.35 -8.56 35.22
CA TRP A 690 -10.73 -8.68 35.69
C TRP A 690 -10.98 -10.09 36.24
N PRO A 691 -10.42 -10.39 37.42
CA PRO A 691 -10.37 -11.76 37.92
C PRO A 691 -11.72 -12.36 38.31
N THR A 692 -12.77 -11.55 38.41
CA THR A 692 -14.14 -11.93 38.75
C THR A 692 -15.03 -12.16 37.53
N SER A 693 -14.54 -11.86 36.32
CA SER A 693 -15.32 -12.02 35.09
C SER A 693 -15.31 -13.46 34.61
N CYS A 694 -16.43 -13.92 34.07
CA CYS A 694 -16.52 -15.14 33.28
C CYS A 694 -16.08 -14.83 31.85
N ILE A 695 -15.09 -15.56 31.33
CA ILE A 695 -14.61 -15.41 29.96
C ILE A 695 -14.93 -16.70 29.21
N ALA A 696 -15.76 -16.61 28.19
CA ALA A 696 -16.18 -17.69 27.32
C ALA A 696 -15.50 -17.55 25.96
N VAL A 697 -14.65 -18.50 25.58
CA VAL A 697 -13.95 -18.52 24.29
C VAL A 697 -14.53 -19.61 23.42
N TRP A 698 -15.17 -19.22 22.32
CA TRP A 698 -15.70 -20.17 21.34
C TRP A 698 -14.61 -20.64 20.38
N PHE A 699 -14.56 -21.94 20.09
CA PHE A 699 -13.63 -22.51 19.13
C PHE A 699 -14.23 -23.65 18.28
N PRO A 700 -13.88 -23.78 16.99
CA PRO A 700 -14.19 -24.94 16.18
C PRO A 700 -13.23 -26.10 16.53
N CYS A 701 -13.75 -27.32 16.50
CA CYS A 701 -12.97 -28.54 16.70
C CYS A 701 -12.73 -29.18 15.33
N PHE A 702 -11.60 -28.89 14.68
CA PHE A 702 -11.25 -29.45 13.36
C PHE A 702 -10.66 -30.87 13.47
N ASP A 703 -9.73 -31.06 14.40
CA ASP A 703 -9.13 -32.34 14.71
C ASP A 703 -8.76 -32.45 16.20
N ALA A 704 -8.54 -33.69 16.64
CA ALA A 704 -8.27 -33.98 18.05
C ALA A 704 -6.89 -33.50 18.53
N GLU A 705 -5.91 -33.34 17.63
CA GLU A 705 -4.55 -32.91 17.98
C GLU A 705 -4.54 -31.42 18.31
N GLN A 706 -5.13 -30.58 17.45
CA GLN A 706 -5.28 -29.14 17.69
C GLN A 706 -6.04 -28.84 18.98
N THR A 707 -7.12 -29.58 19.21
CA THR A 707 -7.95 -29.43 20.41
C THR A 707 -7.17 -29.83 21.67
N THR A 708 -6.34 -30.88 21.58
CA THR A 708 -5.47 -31.30 22.69
C THR A 708 -4.39 -30.26 22.98
N GLU A 709 -3.79 -29.66 21.94
CA GLU A 709 -2.78 -28.61 22.07
C GLU A 709 -3.34 -27.37 22.77
N LEU A 710 -4.56 -26.93 22.42
CA LEU A 710 -5.27 -25.87 23.14
C LEU A 710 -5.34 -26.16 24.65
N TYR A 711 -5.65 -27.41 25.04
CA TYR A 711 -5.76 -27.79 26.46
C TYR A 711 -4.41 -27.79 27.19
N HIS A 712 -3.33 -28.08 26.48
CA HIS A 712 -1.98 -27.91 27.03
C HIS A 712 -1.69 -26.42 27.25
N CYS A 713 -1.94 -25.57 26.26
CA CYS A 713 -1.70 -24.14 26.38
C CYS A 713 -2.52 -23.50 27.52
N VAL A 714 -3.82 -23.79 27.62
CA VAL A 714 -4.70 -23.25 28.69
C VAL A 714 -4.18 -23.63 30.07
N ARG A 715 -3.71 -24.87 30.24
CA ARG A 715 -3.12 -25.37 31.49
C ARG A 715 -1.81 -24.66 31.82
N ASP A 716 -0.97 -24.41 30.83
CA ASP A 716 0.32 -23.73 31.00
C ASP A 716 0.17 -22.22 31.31
N LEU A 717 -0.94 -21.60 30.89
CA LEU A 717 -1.24 -20.20 31.20
C LEU A 717 -1.61 -19.94 32.66
N GLN A 718 -1.84 -20.98 33.48
CA GLN A 718 -2.14 -20.88 34.91
C GLN A 718 -3.34 -19.97 35.23
N LEU A 719 -4.41 -20.03 34.41
CA LEU A 719 -5.60 -19.18 34.52
C LEU A 719 -6.54 -19.53 35.71
N GLY A 720 -6.19 -20.56 36.49
CA GLY A 720 -7.07 -21.25 37.41
C GLY A 720 -7.79 -22.43 36.75
N ALA A 721 -8.80 -22.99 37.42
CA ALA A 721 -9.63 -24.04 36.85
C ALA A 721 -10.47 -23.48 35.70
N ALA A 722 -10.39 -24.09 34.53
CA ALA A 722 -11.20 -23.76 33.36
C ALA A 722 -12.09 -24.95 32.98
N LEU A 723 -13.33 -24.68 32.61
CA LEU A 723 -14.29 -25.67 32.17
C LEU A 723 -14.37 -25.65 30.65
N VAL A 724 -14.33 -26.81 30.01
CA VAL A 724 -14.52 -26.92 28.56
C VAL A 724 -15.73 -27.78 28.26
N ALA A 725 -16.63 -27.25 27.44
CA ALA A 725 -17.74 -27.97 26.84
C ALA A 725 -17.48 -28.16 25.34
N GLU A 726 -17.81 -29.33 24.80
CA GLU A 726 -17.59 -29.67 23.39
C GLU A 726 -18.82 -30.39 22.80
N LEU A 727 -19.06 -30.16 21.51
CA LEU A 727 -20.00 -30.89 20.67
C LEU A 727 -19.32 -31.27 19.35
N THR A 728 -19.30 -32.57 19.04
CA THR A 728 -18.72 -33.12 17.80
C THR A 728 -19.81 -33.82 17.00
N VAL A 729 -19.89 -33.56 15.71
CA VAL A 729 -20.81 -34.18 14.76
C VAL A 729 -20.04 -35.04 13.77
N ARG A 730 -20.29 -36.34 13.79
CA ARG A 730 -19.65 -37.36 12.95
C ARG A 730 -20.37 -37.51 11.62
N GLY A 731 -19.62 -37.85 10.57
CA GLY A 731 -20.17 -38.16 9.24
C GLY A 731 -20.53 -36.95 8.39
N LEU A 732 -20.03 -35.75 8.75
CA LEU A 732 -20.12 -34.57 7.92
C LEU A 732 -19.18 -34.67 6.71
N GLY A 733 -19.58 -34.05 5.59
CA GLY A 733 -18.73 -33.96 4.40
C GLY A 733 -17.47 -33.09 4.64
N PRO A 734 -16.46 -33.18 3.76
CA PRO A 734 -15.16 -32.51 3.95
C PRO A 734 -15.24 -30.97 3.98
N GLU A 735 -16.37 -30.38 3.61
CA GLU A 735 -16.59 -28.93 3.59
C GLU A 735 -17.26 -28.37 4.86
N ARG A 736 -17.54 -29.20 5.89
CA ARG A 736 -18.19 -28.78 7.13
C ARG A 736 -17.30 -29.00 8.35
N VAL A 737 -17.34 -28.06 9.30
CA VAL A 737 -16.59 -28.13 10.56
C VAL A 737 -17.18 -29.28 11.42
N PRO A 738 -16.36 -30.25 11.87
CA PRO A 738 -16.85 -31.45 12.52
C PRO A 738 -17.22 -31.27 13.99
N GLY A 739 -16.90 -30.14 14.62
CA GLY A 739 -17.29 -29.88 16.00
C GLY A 739 -17.08 -28.44 16.45
N SER A 740 -17.55 -28.14 17.65
CA SER A 740 -17.46 -26.86 18.32
C SER A 740 -17.22 -27.04 19.82
N GLY A 741 -16.43 -26.15 20.40
CA GLY A 741 -16.13 -26.10 21.82
C GLY A 741 -16.31 -24.70 22.40
N MET A 742 -16.50 -24.66 23.70
CA MET A 742 -16.56 -23.44 24.51
C MET A 742 -15.65 -23.62 25.73
N LEU A 743 -14.60 -22.81 25.81
CA LEU A 743 -13.70 -22.73 26.96
C LEU A 743 -14.20 -21.64 27.90
N LEU A 744 -14.51 -22.01 29.14
CA LEU A 744 -15.02 -21.13 30.17
C LEU A 744 -13.98 -20.96 31.28
N VAL A 745 -13.46 -19.75 31.42
CA VAL A 745 -12.59 -19.36 32.52
C VAL A 745 -13.42 -18.63 33.56
N ASN A 746 -13.28 -19.04 34.83
CA ASN A 746 -14.09 -18.55 35.94
C ASN A 746 -15.61 -18.65 35.66
N PRO A 747 -16.13 -19.85 35.32
CA PRO A 747 -17.55 -20.04 35.05
C PRO A 747 -18.42 -19.83 36.31
N PRO A 748 -19.71 -19.46 36.16
CA PRO A 748 -20.68 -19.46 37.25
C PRO A 748 -20.74 -20.81 37.99
N ALA A 749 -21.12 -20.80 39.27
CA ALA A 749 -20.95 -21.95 40.15
C ALA A 749 -21.68 -23.22 39.67
N GLN A 750 -22.88 -23.06 39.08
CA GLN A 750 -23.71 -24.18 38.62
C GLN A 750 -23.49 -24.51 37.13
N ALA A 751 -22.59 -23.81 36.44
CA ALA A 751 -22.44 -23.95 34.98
C ALA A 751 -22.08 -25.38 34.57
N ALA A 752 -21.20 -26.06 35.32
CA ALA A 752 -20.80 -27.44 35.03
C ALA A 752 -21.97 -28.42 35.13
N GLU A 753 -22.71 -28.42 36.25
CA GLU A 753 -23.84 -29.31 36.49
C GLU A 753 -24.98 -29.08 35.48
N LEU A 754 -25.25 -27.82 35.16
CA LEU A 754 -26.24 -27.47 34.14
C LEU A 754 -25.82 -27.94 32.75
N LEU A 755 -24.54 -27.77 32.37
CA LEU A 755 -24.03 -28.25 31.09
C LEU A 755 -24.08 -29.79 31.01
N GLU A 756 -23.77 -30.51 32.09
CA GLU A 756 -23.88 -31.97 32.15
C GLU A 756 -25.30 -32.46 31.88
N THR A 757 -26.31 -31.67 32.27
CA THR A 757 -27.71 -31.94 31.99
C THR A 757 -28.12 -31.52 30.58
N VAL A 758 -27.67 -30.35 30.11
CA VAL A 758 -28.13 -29.71 28.86
C VAL A 758 -27.49 -30.31 27.62
N LEU A 759 -26.18 -30.59 27.65
CA LEU A 759 -25.45 -31.02 26.44
C LEU A 759 -25.91 -32.37 25.89
N PRO A 760 -26.20 -33.42 26.69
CA PRO A 760 -26.72 -34.67 26.16
C PRO A 760 -28.05 -34.49 25.42
N PHE A 761 -28.97 -33.68 25.97
CA PHE A 761 -30.24 -33.35 25.32
C PHE A 761 -30.03 -32.59 24.01
N LEU A 762 -29.16 -31.57 24.02
CA LEU A 762 -28.80 -30.84 22.80
C LEU A 762 -28.18 -31.76 21.75
N GLY A 763 -27.31 -32.69 22.18
CA GLY A 763 -26.68 -33.68 21.34
C GLY A 763 -27.73 -34.53 20.61
N SER A 764 -28.66 -35.13 21.35
CA SER A 764 -29.79 -35.90 20.79
C SER A 764 -30.60 -35.08 19.79
N MET A 765 -30.89 -33.81 20.10
CA MET A 765 -31.65 -32.95 19.19
C MET A 765 -30.97 -32.71 17.84
N LEU A 766 -29.63 -32.71 17.83
CA LEU A 766 -28.82 -32.41 16.65
C LEU A 766 -28.40 -33.67 15.87
N GLU A 767 -28.60 -34.89 16.41
CA GLU A 767 -28.19 -36.16 15.78
C GLU A 767 -28.81 -36.41 14.40
N GLN A 768 -28.00 -36.50 13.34
CA GLN A 768 -28.49 -36.92 12.02
C GLN A 768 -28.75 -38.43 11.94
N LYS A 769 -27.95 -39.21 12.67
CA LYS A 769 -28.10 -40.65 12.89
C LYS A 769 -27.83 -40.92 14.36
N GLU A 770 -28.39 -42.00 14.89
CA GLU A 770 -28.13 -42.43 16.26
C GLU A 770 -26.61 -42.54 16.50
N GLY A 771 -26.10 -41.84 17.53
CA GLY A 771 -24.67 -41.80 17.86
C GLY A 771 -23.81 -40.92 16.94
N SER A 772 -24.42 -40.11 16.08
CA SER A 772 -23.68 -39.17 15.20
C SER A 772 -23.17 -37.93 15.94
N VAL A 773 -23.75 -37.58 17.09
CA VAL A 773 -23.31 -36.42 17.88
C VAL A 773 -22.70 -36.91 19.20
N GLN A 774 -21.57 -36.32 19.58
CA GLN A 774 -20.91 -36.56 20.84
C GLN A 774 -20.74 -35.25 21.58
N THR A 775 -21.03 -35.25 22.87
CA THR A 775 -20.80 -34.10 23.74
C THR A 775 -19.87 -34.48 24.88
N SER A 776 -19.00 -33.56 25.28
CA SER A 776 -18.10 -33.77 26.42
C SER A 776 -17.94 -32.51 27.25
N ILE A 777 -17.69 -32.72 28.55
CA ILE A 777 -17.36 -31.67 29.50
C ILE A 777 -16.10 -32.11 30.25
N ARG A 778 -15.16 -31.18 30.42
CA ARG A 778 -13.90 -31.46 31.13
C ARG A 778 -13.40 -30.23 31.88
N TRP A 779 -12.79 -30.46 33.04
CA TRP A 779 -12.02 -29.43 33.74
C TRP A 779 -10.56 -29.49 33.32
N ILE A 780 -9.99 -28.31 33.04
CA ILE A 780 -8.56 -28.10 32.86
C ILE A 780 -8.04 -27.43 34.12
N SER A 781 -7.33 -28.20 34.93
CA SER A 781 -6.67 -27.69 36.14
C SER A 781 -5.21 -27.33 35.84
N PRO A 782 -4.66 -26.30 36.51
CA PRO A 782 -3.22 -26.04 36.49
C PRO A 782 -2.46 -27.28 36.99
N LEU A 783 -1.25 -27.52 36.49
CA LEU A 783 -0.35 -28.48 37.13
C LEU A 783 -0.10 -28.01 38.57
N GLU A 784 -0.41 -28.84 39.56
CA GLU A 784 0.14 -28.65 40.90
C GLU A 784 1.65 -28.54 40.73
N LYS A 785 2.26 -27.47 41.27
CA LYS A 785 3.70 -27.41 41.49
C LYS A 785 4.04 -28.45 42.57
N ASN A 786 3.96 -29.74 42.23
CA ASN A 786 4.63 -30.78 42.98
C ASN A 786 6.12 -30.59 42.72
N GLY A 787 6.81 -30.10 43.74
CA GLY A 787 8.23 -29.83 43.69
C GLY A 787 9.00 -31.08 43.28
N LEU A 788 9.77 -30.94 42.21
CA LEU A 788 10.95 -31.73 41.89
C LEU A 788 11.97 -30.78 41.24
#